data_AF-A0A660SL31-F1
#
_entry.id   AF-A0A660SL31-F1
#
_cell.length_a   1.000
_cell.length_b   1.000
_cell.length_c   1.000
_cell.angle_alpha   90.00
_cell.angle_beta   90.00
_cell.angle_gamma   90.00
#
_symmetry.space_group_name_H-M   'P 1'
#
loop_
_entity.id
_entity.type
_entity.pdbx_description
1 polymer ?
#
loop_
_entity_poly.entity_id
_entity_poly.type
_entity_poly.pdbx_seq_one_letter_code
_entity_poly.pdbx_strand_id
1 'polypeptide(L)'
;MIKTRFGKYRIIQWLGGGSFGDVFLAEDTILKRQFALKVARMREEDVRMLEEEARLLASLEHPAIVRFYSVDIIEGRLSLAMEYVPGQSLRRILNKKRCLDLVTAVNIIARVGEGIGYAHQRSIIHRDLKPENIIVSDRGEPKITDFGLARFLKPGSLSLSTAGTPVYMAPEAWSGHYSDRTDIWALGAILYEIISGNPPFLADNLDELKRLISKGEVKPTRRFPDRLFRLITRALNPDPEQRPGIQEFCDELIGGSGVEVKERVRIPKISTTEIELTEIQREAIEWDGPVLLLGSVGTGKTTTLTYAVADRIQKGVDPKRILVFTFTNRAAEDLKTRLQHLIQRELKDLWIGTIHYIAMRFLRRDIYRLDYPEDFEILSPEEGLRILSRWGLGKNQARGIMRQISLLKAQGYRPGDLAEETKWQRKVKGIYTRYQDYLKREGYLDYDDLINLVVRLLREHDDLRSYYQSLFDHIFLDELQDITPIQYQFVKLISRQNLFLTGDEDQSIYAWRGAKREIIYQAMKELDGLKTFLLTRSFRVPERIGHLALALKEGTGGLLPKDAPGRVSVYTAGNELDEANYVAGTISKLVRSRYSYSDIAILFRNNAQSRVIEEALVRSSIPYQVVGSERFYERERVQALTQYLQALIRKDVGRATRALKSILKARVPKAIANLLINQIKEVDHLTPYAILDGLRSVSKSMARALSHEEATEFLEFARSFGPGQTRELLEQVVLLESLDLVDWGRNTVRLMTIHSAKGLEFKVVFLIGMNEGILPSMRGTVDPESLEEERRLCYVAITRALQELYLSYLKYRYRKPIPPSRFLLEMFQR
;
A
#
# COMPACT_ATOMS: atom_id res chain seq x y z
N MET A 1 -18.21 -1.13 -7.33
CA MET A 1 -19.15 0.00 -7.15
C MET A 1 -19.89 -0.23 -5.85
N ILE A 2 -19.83 0.71 -4.89
CA ILE A 2 -20.73 0.67 -3.74
C ILE A 2 -22.11 1.10 -4.27
N LYS A 3 -23.13 0.26 -4.14
CA LYS A 3 -24.51 0.65 -4.48
C LYS A 3 -24.86 1.92 -3.70
N THR A 4 -25.35 2.96 -4.38
CA THR A 4 -25.75 4.24 -3.74
C THR A 4 -26.98 4.10 -2.84
N ARG A 5 -27.75 3.03 -3.03
CA ARG A 5 -28.87 2.62 -2.18
C ARG A 5 -28.85 1.13 -1.94
N PHE A 6 -29.27 0.73 -0.74
CA PHE A 6 -29.42 -0.66 -0.34
C PHE A 6 -30.70 -0.77 0.50
N GLY A 7 -31.78 -1.25 -0.13
CA GLY A 7 -33.12 -1.18 0.45
C GLY A 7 -33.55 0.26 0.77
N LYS A 8 -34.04 0.49 2.00
CA LYS A 8 -34.44 1.81 2.52
C LYS A 8 -33.26 2.72 2.89
N TYR A 9 -32.03 2.23 2.82
CA TYR A 9 -30.84 2.95 3.24
C TYR A 9 -30.09 3.56 2.05
N ARG A 10 -29.73 4.84 2.18
CA ARG A 10 -28.78 5.52 1.30
C ARG A 10 -27.37 5.32 1.83
N ILE A 11 -26.51 4.63 1.08
CA ILE A 11 -25.13 4.38 1.50
C ILE A 11 -24.31 5.67 1.34
N ILE A 12 -23.73 6.15 2.43
CA ILE A 12 -22.90 7.38 2.47
C ILE A 12 -21.43 7.04 2.26
N GLN A 13 -20.92 6.06 3.00
CA GLN A 13 -19.50 5.72 3.02
C GLN A 13 -19.32 4.25 3.46
N TRP A 14 -18.25 3.60 3.03
CA TRP A 14 -17.81 2.33 3.62
C TRP A 14 -16.93 2.60 4.86
N LEU A 15 -17.30 2.03 6.00
CA LEU A 15 -16.62 2.20 7.29
C LEU A 15 -15.55 1.12 7.54
N GLY A 16 -15.70 -0.05 6.90
CA GLY A 16 -14.77 -1.18 7.02
C GLY A 16 -15.42 -2.49 6.59
N GLY A 17 -14.65 -3.56 6.45
CA GLY A 17 -15.18 -4.84 6.00
C GLY A 17 -14.26 -6.01 6.34
N GLY A 18 -14.86 -7.15 6.64
CA GLY A 18 -14.18 -8.39 7.02
C GLY A 18 -14.65 -9.58 6.20
N SER A 19 -14.33 -10.79 6.67
CA SER A 19 -14.76 -12.07 6.06
C SER A 19 -16.28 -12.20 5.96
N PHE A 20 -16.98 -11.69 6.96
CA PHE A 20 -18.42 -11.88 7.13
C PHE A 20 -19.28 -10.85 6.39
N GLY A 21 -18.75 -9.67 6.10
CA GLY A 21 -19.58 -8.56 5.61
C GLY A 21 -18.86 -7.22 5.58
N ASP A 22 -19.51 -6.27 4.92
CA ASP A 22 -19.07 -4.89 4.78
C ASP A 22 -19.95 -3.98 5.64
N VAL A 23 -19.34 -3.05 6.36
CA VAL A 23 -20.01 -2.06 7.21
C VAL A 23 -19.99 -0.72 6.49
N PHE A 24 -21.16 -0.11 6.36
CA PHE A 24 -21.35 1.16 5.69
C PHE A 24 -21.94 2.18 6.66
N LEU A 25 -21.52 3.43 6.57
CA LEU A 25 -22.30 4.55 7.05
C LEU A 25 -23.46 4.71 6.08
N ALA A 26 -24.68 4.59 6.58
CA ALA A 26 -25.87 4.70 5.77
C ALA A 26 -26.90 5.61 6.44
N GLU A 27 -27.71 6.29 5.65
CA GLU A 27 -28.81 7.11 6.13
C GLU A 27 -30.12 6.44 5.78
N ASP A 28 -31.00 6.27 6.77
CA ASP A 28 -32.37 5.85 6.54
C ASP A 28 -33.10 6.95 5.75
N THR A 29 -33.63 6.59 4.58
CA THR A 29 -34.20 7.57 3.65
C THR A 29 -35.49 8.21 4.15
N ILE A 30 -36.16 7.58 5.12
CA ILE A 30 -37.41 8.03 5.76
C ILE A 30 -37.08 8.84 7.02
N LEU A 31 -36.32 8.25 7.94
CA LEU A 31 -36.01 8.86 9.25
C LEU A 31 -34.94 9.95 9.19
N LYS A 32 -34.23 10.08 8.05
CA LYS A 32 -33.09 11.00 7.86
C LYS A 32 -32.01 10.88 8.95
N ARG A 33 -31.86 9.67 9.51
CA ARG A 33 -30.90 9.36 10.58
C ARG A 33 -29.80 8.46 10.06
N GLN A 34 -28.58 8.66 10.55
CA GLN A 34 -27.40 7.87 10.18
C GLN A 34 -27.27 6.62 11.06
N PHE A 35 -26.83 5.53 10.43
CA PHE A 35 -26.63 4.21 11.01
C PHE A 35 -25.34 3.60 10.47
N ALA A 36 -24.70 2.74 11.27
CA ALA A 36 -23.71 1.80 10.77
C ALA A 36 -24.46 0.55 10.28
N LEU A 37 -24.55 0.39 8.96
CA LEU A 37 -25.22 -0.70 8.29
C LEU A 37 -24.23 -1.81 7.92
N LYS A 38 -24.27 -2.93 8.63
CA LYS A 38 -23.45 -4.10 8.34
C LYS A 38 -24.20 -5.05 7.41
N VAL A 39 -23.67 -5.26 6.21
CA VAL A 39 -24.24 -6.13 5.19
C VAL A 39 -23.41 -7.41 5.11
N ALA A 40 -24.00 -8.53 5.47
CA ALA A 40 -23.34 -9.83 5.42
C ALA A 40 -23.16 -10.30 3.97
N ARG A 41 -22.09 -11.07 3.72
CA ARG A 41 -21.79 -11.70 2.41
C ARG A 41 -22.53 -13.04 2.21
N MET A 42 -23.38 -13.43 3.16
CA MET A 42 -24.13 -14.69 3.16
C MET A 42 -25.40 -14.62 2.31
N ARG A 43 -25.86 -15.78 1.81
CA ARG A 43 -27.09 -15.91 1.02
C ARG A 43 -28.28 -16.18 1.94
N GLU A 44 -29.47 -15.80 1.50
CA GLU A 44 -30.73 -15.86 2.25
C GLU A 44 -31.03 -17.21 2.96
N GLU A 45 -30.64 -18.34 2.35
CA GLU A 45 -30.85 -19.69 2.90
C GLU A 45 -30.04 -19.96 4.19
N ASP A 46 -28.87 -19.34 4.34
CA ASP A 46 -28.02 -19.45 5.54
C ASP A 46 -28.46 -18.52 6.68
N VAL A 47 -29.28 -17.50 6.36
CA VAL A 47 -29.65 -16.41 7.27
C VAL A 47 -30.75 -16.83 8.26
N ARG A 48 -31.67 -17.71 7.85
CA ARG A 48 -32.80 -18.16 8.69
C ARG A 48 -32.34 -18.89 9.97
N MET A 49 -31.17 -19.52 9.93
CA MET A 49 -30.58 -20.20 11.09
C MET A 49 -30.01 -19.22 12.14
N LEU A 50 -29.90 -17.91 11.83
CA LEU A 50 -29.29 -16.89 12.69
C LEU A 50 -30.31 -15.89 13.26
N GLU A 51 -31.60 -16.05 12.99
CA GLU A 51 -32.64 -15.08 13.39
C GLU A 51 -32.78 -14.96 14.91
N GLU A 52 -32.73 -16.06 15.64
CA GLU A 52 -32.85 -16.08 17.11
C GLU A 52 -31.65 -15.40 17.77
N GLU A 53 -30.44 -15.65 17.27
CA GLU A 53 -29.21 -15.01 17.75
C GLU A 53 -29.16 -13.51 17.43
N ALA A 54 -29.61 -13.14 16.23
CA ALA A 54 -29.71 -11.74 15.85
C ALA A 54 -30.74 -10.98 16.71
N ARG A 55 -31.83 -11.63 17.15
CA ARG A 55 -32.78 -11.06 18.13
C ARG A 55 -32.15 -10.88 19.51
N LEU A 56 -31.39 -11.86 19.98
CA LEU A 56 -30.67 -11.76 21.26
C LEU A 56 -29.67 -10.59 21.23
N LEU A 57 -28.90 -10.42 20.16
CA LEU A 57 -28.02 -9.26 20.00
C LEU A 57 -28.79 -7.94 19.89
N ALA A 58 -29.93 -7.93 19.21
CA ALA A 58 -30.79 -6.75 19.11
C ALA A 58 -31.38 -6.32 20.47
N SER A 59 -31.49 -7.25 21.44
CA SER A 59 -31.98 -6.95 22.79
C SER A 59 -30.94 -6.27 23.68
N LEU A 60 -29.67 -6.21 23.27
CA LEU A 60 -28.62 -5.60 24.07
C LEU A 60 -28.74 -4.08 24.07
N GLU A 61 -29.05 -3.52 25.25
CA GLU A 61 -29.06 -2.08 25.48
C GLU A 61 -28.17 -1.73 26.66
N HIS A 62 -26.95 -1.27 26.36
CA HIS A 62 -25.98 -0.85 27.37
C HIS A 62 -25.12 0.31 26.84
N PRO A 63 -24.76 1.32 27.67
CA PRO A 63 -23.96 2.47 27.22
C PRO A 63 -22.62 2.10 26.56
N ALA A 64 -22.00 1.00 27.02
CA ALA A 64 -20.73 0.50 26.49
C ALA A 64 -20.88 -0.50 25.33
N ILE A 65 -22.08 -0.75 24.81
CA ILE A 65 -22.34 -1.62 23.65
C ILE A 65 -22.98 -0.78 22.55
N VAL A 66 -22.56 -0.96 21.29
CA VAL A 66 -23.25 -0.31 20.17
C VAL A 66 -24.70 -0.79 20.09
N ARG A 67 -25.64 0.15 20.04
CA ARG A 67 -27.06 -0.22 19.97
C ARG A 67 -27.40 -0.83 18.61
N PHE A 68 -28.09 -1.96 18.61
CA PHE A 68 -28.66 -2.57 17.42
C PHE A 68 -30.09 -2.04 17.25
N TYR A 69 -30.42 -1.50 16.07
CA TYR A 69 -31.75 -0.93 15.82
C TYR A 69 -32.66 -1.88 15.05
N SER A 70 -32.11 -2.60 14.08
CA SER A 70 -32.88 -3.57 13.30
C SER A 70 -31.97 -4.57 12.62
N VAL A 71 -32.56 -5.73 12.35
CA VAL A 71 -31.97 -6.80 11.55
C VAL A 71 -32.96 -7.04 10.41
N ASP A 72 -32.52 -6.78 9.19
CA ASP A 72 -33.34 -6.85 7.98
C ASP A 72 -32.69 -7.81 6.97
N ILE A 73 -33.51 -8.43 6.12
CA ILE A 73 -33.02 -9.08 4.89
C ILE A 73 -33.29 -8.12 3.74
N ILE A 74 -32.23 -7.54 3.19
CA ILE A 74 -32.30 -6.55 2.12
C ILE A 74 -31.61 -7.16 0.89
N GLU A 75 -32.36 -7.28 -0.21
CA GLU A 75 -31.85 -7.87 -1.47
C GLU A 75 -31.21 -9.26 -1.26
N GLY A 76 -31.82 -10.11 -0.43
CA GLY A 76 -31.35 -11.47 -0.15
C GLY A 76 -30.11 -11.56 0.74
N ARG A 77 -29.72 -10.47 1.43
CA ARG A 77 -28.58 -10.43 2.36
C ARG A 77 -28.99 -9.93 3.75
N LEU A 78 -28.46 -10.59 4.78
CA LEU A 78 -28.62 -10.15 6.17
C LEU A 78 -27.96 -8.79 6.38
N SER A 79 -28.71 -7.87 6.95
CA SER A 79 -28.35 -6.48 7.10
C SER A 79 -28.66 -6.03 8.52
N LEU A 80 -27.64 -5.56 9.25
CA LEU A 80 -27.81 -5.08 10.61
C LEU A 80 -27.61 -3.57 10.64
N ALA A 81 -28.66 -2.84 11.03
CA ALA A 81 -28.57 -1.41 11.27
C ALA A 81 -28.23 -1.17 12.73
N MET A 82 -27.08 -0.54 12.96
CA MET A 82 -26.50 -0.32 14.28
C MET A 82 -26.26 1.17 14.51
N GLU A 83 -26.03 1.54 15.76
CA GLU A 83 -25.51 2.83 16.17
C GLU A 83 -24.21 3.14 15.43
N TYR A 84 -24.22 4.25 14.69
CA TYR A 84 -22.98 4.84 14.23
C TYR A 84 -22.36 5.63 15.39
N VAL A 85 -21.14 5.26 15.79
CA VAL A 85 -20.38 5.91 16.86
C VAL A 85 -19.29 6.77 16.22
N PRO A 86 -19.43 8.11 16.19
CA PRO A 86 -18.37 9.01 15.75
C PRO A 86 -17.17 8.90 16.70
N GLY A 87 -16.02 8.45 16.18
CA GLY A 87 -14.83 8.17 16.98
C GLY A 87 -13.77 7.37 16.23
N GLN A 88 -12.85 6.77 16.98
CA GLN A 88 -11.78 5.92 16.45
C GLN A 88 -11.70 4.59 17.21
N SER A 89 -11.33 3.51 16.54
CA SER A 89 -11.06 2.24 17.23
C SER A 89 -9.85 2.36 18.16
N LEU A 90 -9.87 1.61 19.26
CA LEU A 90 -8.78 1.53 20.22
C LEU A 90 -7.48 1.11 19.52
N ARG A 91 -7.54 0.22 18.52
CA ARG A 91 -6.38 -0.10 17.66
C ARG A 91 -5.75 1.14 17.03
N ARG A 92 -6.57 2.03 16.45
CA ARG A 92 -6.07 3.25 15.80
C ARG A 92 -5.44 4.20 16.83
N ILE A 93 -5.96 4.22 18.05
CA ILE A 93 -5.40 4.99 19.17
C ILE A 93 -4.04 4.42 19.58
N LEU A 94 -3.94 3.10 19.78
CA LEU A 94 -2.70 2.41 20.17
C LEU A 94 -1.60 2.55 19.11
N ASN A 95 -1.93 2.43 17.83
CA ASN A 95 -0.99 2.64 16.72
C ASN A 95 -0.37 4.04 16.71
N LYS A 96 -1.08 5.06 17.22
CA LYS A 96 -0.60 6.45 17.26
C LYS A 96 0.26 6.75 18.50
N LYS A 97 -0.08 6.19 19.66
CA LYS A 97 0.55 6.56 20.94
C LYS A 97 1.49 5.50 21.51
N ARG A 98 1.60 4.33 20.87
CA ARG A 98 2.31 3.13 21.34
C ARG A 98 1.72 2.53 22.63
N CYS A 99 1.28 3.33 23.61
CA CYS A 99 0.66 2.93 24.88
C CYS A 99 -0.23 4.06 25.44
N LEU A 100 -1.14 3.76 26.37
CA LEU A 100 -1.91 4.76 27.13
C LEU A 100 -1.45 4.82 28.59
N ASP A 101 -1.72 5.94 29.25
CA ASP A 101 -1.51 6.07 30.68
C ASP A 101 -2.47 5.15 31.46
N LEU A 102 -2.08 4.82 32.70
CA LEU A 102 -2.79 3.86 33.54
C LEU A 102 -4.25 4.26 33.80
N VAL A 103 -4.51 5.55 34.01
CA VAL A 103 -5.85 6.06 34.30
C VAL A 103 -6.76 5.85 33.08
N THR A 104 -6.28 6.22 31.89
CA THR A 104 -7.01 6.01 30.64
C THR A 104 -7.23 4.51 30.36
N ALA A 105 -6.22 3.68 30.58
CA ALA A 105 -6.30 2.23 30.36
C ALA A 105 -7.37 1.57 31.24
N VAL A 106 -7.34 1.85 32.54
CA VAL A 106 -8.30 1.32 33.53
C VAL A 106 -9.71 1.77 33.19
N ASN A 107 -9.93 3.04 32.86
CA ASN A 107 -11.26 3.54 32.52
C ASN A 107 -11.84 2.89 31.27
N ILE A 108 -11.03 2.70 30.21
CA ILE A 108 -11.49 2.02 28.99
C ILE A 108 -11.88 0.58 29.31
N ILE A 109 -11.01 -0.17 29.99
CA ILE A 109 -11.24 -1.59 30.25
C ILE A 109 -12.37 -1.80 31.26
N ALA A 110 -12.51 -0.96 32.28
CA ALA A 110 -13.62 -1.06 33.24
C ALA A 110 -14.98 -0.89 32.54
N ARG A 111 -15.12 0.12 31.67
CA ARG A 111 -16.36 0.37 30.91
C ARG A 111 -16.65 -0.73 29.90
N VAL A 112 -15.63 -1.22 29.18
CA VAL A 112 -15.79 -2.38 28.29
C VAL A 112 -16.19 -3.62 29.12
N GLY A 113 -15.59 -3.82 30.29
CA GLY A 113 -15.91 -4.93 31.18
C GLY A 113 -17.35 -4.91 31.68
N GLU A 114 -17.90 -3.74 32.02
CA GLU A 114 -19.33 -3.58 32.35
C GLU A 114 -20.24 -4.00 31.20
N GLY A 115 -19.91 -3.59 29.96
CA GLY A 115 -20.65 -4.01 28.76
C GLY A 115 -20.59 -5.52 28.53
N ILE A 116 -19.40 -6.12 28.67
CA ILE A 116 -19.23 -7.57 28.56
C ILE A 116 -20.03 -8.29 29.66
N GLY A 117 -20.01 -7.79 30.90
CA GLY A 117 -20.77 -8.38 32.00
C GLY A 117 -22.28 -8.33 31.78
N TYR A 118 -22.79 -7.22 31.24
CA TYR A 118 -24.19 -7.09 30.84
C TYR A 118 -24.59 -8.11 29.75
N ALA A 119 -23.69 -8.36 28.78
CA ALA A 119 -23.92 -9.37 27.73
C ALA A 119 -23.88 -10.80 28.29
N HIS A 120 -22.92 -11.10 29.18
CA HIS A 120 -22.79 -12.41 29.83
C HIS A 120 -24.03 -12.78 30.67
N GLN A 121 -24.64 -11.81 31.37
CA GLN A 121 -25.90 -12.02 32.10
C GLN A 121 -27.07 -12.44 31.20
N ARG A 122 -26.99 -12.17 29.90
CA ARG A 122 -27.96 -12.57 28.87
C ARG A 122 -27.48 -13.77 28.06
N SER A 123 -26.49 -14.50 28.57
CA SER A 123 -25.87 -15.66 27.93
C SER A 123 -25.23 -15.36 26.56
N ILE A 124 -24.82 -14.10 26.32
CA ILE A 124 -24.14 -13.68 25.09
C ILE A 124 -22.66 -13.51 25.36
N ILE A 125 -21.81 -14.26 24.66
CA ILE A 125 -20.34 -14.17 24.71
C ILE A 125 -19.85 -13.42 23.46
N HIS A 126 -18.90 -12.50 23.60
CA HIS A 126 -18.43 -11.69 22.47
C HIS A 126 -17.57 -12.48 21.46
N ARG A 127 -16.64 -13.32 21.94
CA ARG A 127 -15.81 -14.29 21.18
C ARG A 127 -14.74 -13.73 20.23
N ASP A 128 -14.81 -12.46 19.84
CA ASP A 128 -13.78 -11.77 19.02
C ASP A 128 -13.40 -10.41 19.63
N LEU A 129 -13.24 -10.34 20.95
CA LEU A 129 -12.92 -9.08 21.61
C LEU A 129 -11.45 -8.70 21.34
N LYS A 130 -11.22 -7.51 20.77
CA LYS A 130 -9.91 -7.00 20.36
C LYS A 130 -9.94 -5.47 20.22
N PRO A 131 -8.78 -4.78 20.16
CA PRO A 131 -8.74 -3.31 20.06
C PRO A 131 -9.45 -2.72 18.83
N GLU A 132 -9.60 -3.48 17.74
CA GLU A 132 -10.37 -3.08 16.56
C GLU A 132 -11.87 -2.97 16.85
N ASN A 133 -12.37 -3.81 17.75
CA ASN A 133 -13.80 -3.96 18.09
C ASN A 133 -14.21 -3.11 19.30
N ILE A 134 -13.35 -2.19 19.73
CA ILE A 134 -13.65 -1.19 20.77
C ILE A 134 -13.50 0.18 20.11
N ILE A 135 -14.61 0.90 19.94
CA ILE A 135 -14.61 2.28 19.42
C ILE A 135 -14.63 3.23 20.61
N VAL A 136 -13.71 4.18 20.65
CA VAL A 136 -13.78 5.27 21.60
C VAL A 136 -14.35 6.49 20.87
N SER A 137 -15.51 6.95 21.32
CA SER A 137 -16.22 8.07 20.72
C SER A 137 -15.43 9.37 20.84
N ASP A 138 -15.78 10.39 20.03
CA ASP A 138 -15.19 11.73 20.13
C ASP A 138 -15.43 12.39 21.50
N ARG A 139 -16.41 11.89 22.27
CA ARG A 139 -16.71 12.32 23.65
C ARG A 139 -15.89 11.55 24.70
N GLY A 140 -15.09 10.58 24.28
CA GLY A 140 -14.29 9.76 25.18
C GLY A 140 -15.02 8.55 25.76
N GLU A 141 -16.10 8.09 25.13
CA GLU A 141 -16.90 6.96 25.62
C GLU A 141 -16.52 5.69 24.85
N PRO A 142 -15.99 4.64 25.51
CA PRO A 142 -15.68 3.38 24.86
C PRO A 142 -16.96 2.56 24.62
N LYS A 143 -17.09 2.03 23.40
CA LYS A 143 -18.20 1.18 22.97
C LYS A 143 -17.71 -0.07 22.26
N ILE A 144 -18.27 -1.21 22.61
CA ILE A 144 -18.01 -2.52 22.03
C ILE A 144 -18.83 -2.65 20.75
N THR A 145 -18.18 -3.04 19.66
CA THR A 145 -18.79 -3.35 18.37
C THR A 145 -18.49 -4.79 17.95
N ASP A 146 -19.19 -5.29 16.92
CA ASP A 146 -18.89 -6.56 16.26
C ASP A 146 -18.96 -7.81 17.16
N PHE A 147 -20.08 -7.95 17.88
CA PHE A 147 -20.46 -9.23 18.48
C PHE A 147 -20.51 -10.31 17.39
N GLY A 148 -19.79 -11.41 17.62
CA GLY A 148 -19.41 -12.38 16.59
C GLY A 148 -20.56 -13.22 16.03
N LEU A 149 -21.41 -12.64 15.17
CA LEU A 149 -22.47 -13.33 14.41
C LEU A 149 -21.96 -14.44 13.44
N ALA A 150 -20.65 -14.50 13.19
CA ALA A 150 -20.07 -15.24 12.06
C ALA A 150 -19.65 -16.70 12.32
N ARG A 151 -19.69 -17.21 13.56
CA ARG A 151 -19.14 -18.54 13.90
C ARG A 151 -20.15 -19.52 14.47
N PHE A 152 -21.44 -19.22 14.33
CA PHE A 152 -22.53 -20.11 14.75
C PHE A 152 -22.87 -21.21 13.72
N LEU A 153 -22.11 -21.30 12.61
CA LEU A 153 -22.27 -22.34 11.59
C LEU A 153 -21.04 -23.27 11.56
N LYS A 154 -21.23 -24.45 12.17
CA LYS A 154 -20.43 -25.69 12.15
C LYS A 154 -19.17 -25.77 13.04
N PRO A 155 -19.06 -26.82 13.89
CA PRO A 155 -17.77 -27.24 14.45
C PRO A 155 -16.85 -27.70 13.30
N GLY A 156 -15.63 -27.16 13.24
CA GLY A 156 -14.56 -27.70 12.37
C GLY A 156 -14.19 -26.88 11.12
N SER A 157 -14.83 -25.75 10.81
CA SER A 157 -14.39 -24.87 9.71
C SER A 157 -13.46 -23.75 10.21
N LEU A 158 -12.19 -24.09 10.47
CA LEU A 158 -11.12 -23.09 10.59
C LEU A 158 -10.53 -22.86 9.20
N SER A 159 -10.99 -21.83 8.49
CA SER A 159 -10.16 -21.22 7.45
C SER A 159 -9.11 -20.34 8.15
N LEU A 160 -7.88 -20.86 8.23
CA LEU A 160 -6.70 -20.20 8.82
C LEU A 160 -6.34 -18.84 8.19
N SER A 161 -7.01 -18.43 7.11
CA SER A 161 -6.85 -17.12 6.48
C SER A 161 -7.82 -16.05 7.01
N THR A 162 -8.72 -16.37 7.96
CA THR A 162 -9.87 -15.48 8.27
C THR A 162 -10.43 -15.57 9.70
N ALA A 163 -9.62 -15.95 10.68
CA ALA A 163 -9.94 -15.79 12.11
C ALA A 163 -9.21 -14.55 12.66
N GLY A 164 -9.82 -13.83 13.61
CA GLY A 164 -9.27 -12.60 14.20
C GLY A 164 -7.83 -12.72 14.69
N THR A 165 -7.20 -11.57 14.99
CA THR A 165 -5.81 -11.47 15.43
C THR A 165 -5.52 -12.48 16.57
N PRO A 166 -4.80 -13.60 16.31
CA PRO A 166 -4.76 -14.75 17.23
C PRO A 166 -4.17 -14.44 18.61
N VAL A 167 -3.48 -13.31 18.72
CA VAL A 167 -2.83 -12.80 19.93
C VAL A 167 -3.80 -12.46 21.08
N TYR A 168 -5.11 -12.30 20.81
CA TYR A 168 -6.14 -12.06 21.85
C TYR A 168 -6.98 -13.30 22.15
N MET A 169 -6.73 -14.43 21.48
CA MET A 169 -7.55 -15.63 21.60
C MET A 169 -7.08 -16.50 22.76
N ALA A 170 -7.99 -16.89 23.65
CA ALA A 170 -7.72 -17.81 24.75
C ALA A 170 -7.38 -19.22 24.22
N PRO A 171 -6.55 -20.03 24.92
CA PRO A 171 -6.12 -21.34 24.45
C PRO A 171 -7.28 -22.26 24.01
N GLU A 172 -8.37 -22.30 24.78
CA GLU A 172 -9.53 -23.14 24.52
C GLU A 172 -10.33 -22.72 23.27
N ALA A 173 -10.28 -21.43 22.93
CA ALA A 173 -10.97 -20.87 21.77
C ALA A 173 -10.34 -21.30 20.43
N TRP A 174 -9.07 -21.72 20.44
CA TRP A 174 -8.41 -22.30 19.25
C TRP A 174 -9.03 -23.64 18.85
N SER A 175 -9.59 -24.36 19.81
CA SER A 175 -10.32 -25.61 19.61
C SER A 175 -11.82 -25.40 19.43
N GLY A 176 -12.28 -24.14 19.34
CA GLY A 176 -13.68 -23.80 19.17
C GLY A 176 -14.53 -23.84 20.45
N HIS A 177 -13.90 -24.00 21.62
CA HIS A 177 -14.60 -23.92 22.91
C HIS A 177 -14.61 -22.47 23.38
N TYR A 178 -15.80 -21.92 23.63
CA TYR A 178 -15.99 -20.54 24.06
C TYR A 178 -16.82 -20.49 25.34
N SER A 179 -16.38 -19.70 26.32
CA SER A 179 -17.12 -19.37 27.53
C SER A 179 -17.02 -17.87 27.83
N ASP A 180 -17.72 -17.40 28.85
CA ASP A 180 -17.55 -16.06 29.41
C ASP A 180 -16.07 -15.78 29.77
N ARG A 181 -15.35 -16.81 30.26
CA ARG A 181 -13.91 -16.78 30.57
C ARG A 181 -13.02 -16.50 29.36
N THR A 182 -13.48 -16.76 28.14
CA THR A 182 -12.73 -16.43 26.92
C THR A 182 -12.66 -14.91 26.70
N ASP A 183 -13.73 -14.17 27.01
CA ASP A 183 -13.72 -12.70 26.91
C ASP A 183 -12.84 -12.06 28.00
N ILE A 184 -12.72 -12.70 29.18
CA ILE A 184 -11.81 -12.28 30.26
C ILE A 184 -10.35 -12.35 29.81
N TRP A 185 -9.96 -13.42 29.13
CA TRP A 185 -8.63 -13.53 28.53
C TRP A 185 -8.36 -12.38 27.56
N ALA A 186 -9.31 -12.10 26.66
CA ALA A 186 -9.19 -11.02 25.70
C ALA A 186 -9.06 -9.65 26.40
N LEU A 187 -9.87 -9.38 27.43
CA LEU A 187 -9.75 -8.16 28.25
C LEU A 187 -8.38 -8.03 28.91
N GLY A 188 -7.86 -9.12 29.49
CA GLY A 188 -6.52 -9.17 30.08
C GLY A 188 -5.42 -8.86 29.05
N ALA A 189 -5.54 -9.43 27.84
CA ALA A 189 -4.59 -9.21 26.76
C ALA A 189 -4.63 -7.77 26.23
N ILE A 190 -5.82 -7.21 26.07
CA ILE A 190 -6.01 -5.81 25.66
C ILE A 190 -5.46 -4.88 26.75
N LEU A 191 -5.77 -5.11 28.02
CA LEU A 191 -5.25 -4.31 29.14
C LEU A 191 -3.72 -4.34 29.22
N TYR A 192 -3.12 -5.53 29.05
CA TYR A 192 -1.67 -5.68 28.97
C TYR A 192 -1.09 -4.83 27.84
N GLU A 193 -1.69 -4.90 26.65
CA GLU A 193 -1.24 -4.14 25.48
C GLU A 193 -1.38 -2.63 25.65
N ILE A 194 -2.51 -2.15 26.19
CA ILE A 194 -2.74 -0.71 26.37
C ILE A 194 -1.61 -0.11 27.22
N ILE A 195 -1.18 -0.81 28.28
CA ILE A 195 -0.19 -0.30 29.24
C ILE A 195 1.25 -0.51 28.74
N SER A 196 1.56 -1.71 28.23
CA SER A 196 2.91 -2.07 27.79
C SER A 196 3.26 -1.59 26.39
N GLY A 197 2.24 -1.37 25.56
CA GLY A 197 2.31 -1.04 24.15
C GLY A 197 2.55 -2.21 23.20
N ASN A 198 2.56 -3.45 23.71
CA ASN A 198 2.62 -4.67 22.89
C ASN A 198 1.69 -5.74 23.50
N PRO A 199 1.05 -6.62 22.71
CA PRO A 199 0.25 -7.70 23.26
C PRO A 199 1.10 -8.67 24.11
N PRO A 200 0.47 -9.42 25.04
CA PRO A 200 1.19 -10.27 26.00
C PRO A 200 1.94 -11.44 25.35
N PHE A 201 1.42 -11.95 24.24
CA PHE A 201 2.00 -13.06 23.49
C PHE A 201 2.28 -12.63 22.06
N LEU A 202 3.54 -12.73 21.67
CA LEU A 202 4.05 -12.48 20.33
C LEU A 202 5.04 -13.60 20.01
N ALA A 203 4.85 -14.26 18.88
CA ALA A 203 5.73 -15.34 18.43
C ALA A 203 5.72 -15.45 16.93
N ASP A 204 6.86 -15.78 16.33
CA ASP A 204 7.13 -15.60 14.89
C ASP A 204 6.27 -16.50 13.97
N ASN A 205 5.52 -17.45 14.53
CA ASN A 205 4.59 -18.32 13.83
C ASN A 205 3.42 -18.75 14.74
N LEU A 206 2.36 -19.28 14.15
CA LEU A 206 1.13 -19.67 14.87
C LEU A 206 1.35 -20.81 15.87
N ASP A 207 2.23 -21.77 15.59
CA ASP A 207 2.49 -22.90 16.49
C ASP A 207 3.24 -22.43 17.75
N GLU A 208 4.20 -21.52 17.58
CA GLU A 208 4.90 -20.90 18.68
C GLU A 208 3.97 -19.96 19.46
N LEU A 209 3.11 -19.20 18.78
CA LEU A 209 2.13 -18.35 19.44
C LEU A 209 1.17 -19.19 20.27
N LYS A 210 0.68 -20.30 19.71
CA LYS A 210 -0.15 -21.27 20.42
C LYS A 210 0.58 -21.85 21.62
N ARG A 211 1.87 -22.19 21.49
CA ARG A 211 2.71 -22.64 22.60
C ARG A 211 2.85 -21.58 23.71
N LEU A 212 3.07 -20.31 23.36
CA LEU A 212 3.15 -19.21 24.35
C LEU A 212 1.81 -18.98 25.05
N ILE A 213 0.72 -18.95 24.28
CA ILE A 213 -0.65 -18.82 24.79
C ILE A 213 -0.98 -20.00 25.72
N SER A 214 -0.66 -21.24 25.35
CA SER A 214 -0.86 -22.42 26.20
C SER A 214 -0.06 -22.39 27.50
N LYS A 215 1.07 -21.67 27.54
CA LYS A 215 1.84 -21.48 28.78
C LYS A 215 1.24 -20.39 29.68
N GLY A 216 0.64 -19.35 29.10
CA GLY A 216 0.06 -18.22 29.84
C GLY A 216 1.08 -17.36 30.61
N GLU A 217 2.39 -17.56 30.36
CA GLU A 217 3.45 -16.84 31.05
C GLU A 217 3.62 -15.45 30.46
N VAL A 218 3.23 -14.42 31.21
CA VAL A 218 3.42 -13.02 30.84
C VAL A 218 4.55 -12.36 31.64
N LYS A 219 5.28 -11.44 31.00
CA LYS A 219 6.39 -10.73 31.66
C LYS A 219 5.92 -9.39 32.22
N PRO A 220 6.33 -9.02 33.45
CA PRO A 220 6.05 -7.71 34.00
C PRO A 220 6.81 -6.63 33.23
N THR A 221 6.18 -5.48 33.03
CA THR A 221 6.81 -4.23 32.59
C THR A 221 6.86 -3.25 33.75
N ARG A 222 7.80 -2.30 33.73
CA ARG A 222 7.94 -1.26 34.77
C ARG A 222 6.70 -0.37 34.97
N ARG A 223 5.70 -0.48 34.10
CA ARG A 223 4.48 0.34 34.10
C ARG A 223 3.30 -0.31 34.82
N PHE A 224 3.39 -1.58 35.16
CA PHE A 224 2.31 -2.25 35.89
C PHE A 224 2.50 -2.06 37.40
N PRO A 225 1.49 -1.54 38.12
CA PRO A 225 1.39 -1.77 39.56
C PRO A 225 1.28 -3.28 39.85
N ASP A 226 1.91 -3.77 40.93
CA ASP A 226 1.95 -5.20 41.27
C ASP A 226 0.57 -5.85 41.35
N ARG A 227 -0.41 -5.13 41.93
CA ARG A 227 -1.80 -5.59 42.03
C ARG A 227 -2.42 -5.78 40.64
N LEU A 228 -2.21 -4.84 39.74
CA LEU A 228 -2.75 -4.89 38.38
C LEU A 228 -2.09 -5.98 37.54
N PHE A 229 -0.77 -6.18 37.70
CA PHE A 229 -0.08 -7.26 37.03
C PHE A 229 -0.61 -8.63 37.47
N ARG A 230 -0.87 -8.82 38.77
CA ARG A 230 -1.50 -10.06 39.28
C ARG A 230 -2.86 -10.31 38.66
N LEU A 231 -3.70 -9.28 38.52
CA LEU A 231 -5.00 -9.39 37.87
C LEU A 231 -4.86 -9.81 36.40
N ILE A 232 -3.95 -9.18 35.65
CA ILE A 232 -3.69 -9.52 34.24
C ILE A 232 -3.20 -10.97 34.11
N THR A 233 -2.27 -11.41 34.96
CA THR A 233 -1.78 -12.80 34.96
C THR A 233 -2.88 -13.80 35.26
N ARG A 234 -3.80 -13.50 36.20
CA ARG A 234 -4.97 -14.34 36.46
C ARG A 234 -5.94 -14.38 35.27
N ALA A 235 -6.20 -13.23 34.62
CA ALA A 235 -7.03 -13.17 33.43
C ALA A 235 -6.44 -13.94 32.24
N LEU A 236 -5.11 -14.00 32.14
CA LEU A 236 -4.36 -14.74 31.13
C LEU A 236 -3.91 -16.14 31.58
N ASN A 237 -4.63 -16.74 32.56
CA ASN A 237 -4.36 -18.11 32.97
C ASN A 237 -4.85 -19.09 31.88
N PRO A 238 -4.03 -20.06 31.43
CA PRO A 238 -4.46 -21.01 30.41
C PRO A 238 -5.68 -21.84 30.82
N ASP A 239 -5.85 -22.11 32.12
CA ASP A 239 -7.03 -22.77 32.67
C ASP A 239 -8.16 -21.74 32.87
N PRO A 240 -9.30 -21.86 32.16
CA PRO A 240 -10.41 -20.92 32.26
C PRO A 240 -11.04 -20.88 33.66
N GLU A 241 -11.00 -21.97 34.44
CA GLU A 241 -11.57 -22.02 35.80
C GLU A 241 -10.76 -21.19 36.81
N GLN A 242 -9.49 -20.91 36.50
CA GLN A 242 -8.62 -20.07 37.33
C GLN A 242 -8.73 -18.58 37.01
N ARG A 243 -9.46 -18.21 35.95
CA ARG A 243 -9.67 -16.81 35.57
C ARG A 243 -10.83 -16.22 36.41
N PRO A 244 -10.75 -14.94 36.81
CA PRO A 244 -11.82 -14.30 37.54
C PRO A 244 -13.10 -14.21 36.71
N GLY A 245 -14.24 -14.08 37.41
CA GLY A 245 -15.49 -13.66 36.77
C GLY A 245 -15.41 -12.21 36.28
N ILE A 246 -16.27 -11.81 35.34
CA ILE A 246 -16.25 -10.44 34.80
C ILE A 246 -16.47 -9.37 35.88
N GLN A 247 -17.35 -9.63 36.84
CA GLN A 247 -17.61 -8.72 37.97
C GLN A 247 -16.37 -8.59 38.86
N GLU A 248 -15.79 -9.72 39.27
CA GLU A 248 -14.56 -9.77 40.06
C GLU A 248 -13.40 -9.08 39.34
N PHE A 249 -13.24 -9.30 38.03
CA PHE A 249 -12.22 -8.67 37.21
C PHE A 249 -12.36 -7.14 37.21
N CYS A 250 -13.58 -6.63 37.04
CA CYS A 250 -13.85 -5.18 37.09
C CYS A 250 -13.61 -4.59 38.49
N ASP A 251 -14.08 -5.25 39.54
CA ASP A 251 -13.94 -4.78 40.92
C ASP A 251 -12.45 -4.73 41.35
N GLU A 252 -11.68 -5.76 41.00
CA GLU A 252 -10.23 -5.78 41.23
C GLU A 252 -9.46 -4.79 40.34
N LEU A 253 -9.91 -4.56 39.10
CA LEU A 253 -9.29 -3.57 38.21
C LEU A 253 -9.42 -2.16 38.80
N ILE A 254 -10.59 -1.82 39.33
CA ILE A 254 -10.88 -0.51 39.91
C ILE A 254 -10.19 -0.40 41.27
N GLY A 255 -10.42 -1.34 42.18
CA GLY A 255 -9.84 -1.32 43.54
C GLY A 255 -8.32 -1.53 43.57
N GLY A 256 -7.78 -2.29 42.61
CA GLY A 256 -6.36 -2.61 42.50
C GLY A 256 -5.53 -1.53 41.79
N SER A 257 -6.16 -0.61 41.05
CA SER A 257 -5.48 0.49 40.34
C SER A 257 -5.42 1.79 41.14
N GLY A 258 -6.31 1.98 42.12
CA GLY A 258 -6.43 3.25 42.86
C GLY A 258 -6.97 4.40 42.01
N VAL A 259 -7.60 4.09 40.87
CA VAL A 259 -8.13 5.07 39.91
C VAL A 259 -9.63 5.23 40.11
N GLU A 260 -10.09 6.48 40.21
CA GLU A 260 -11.52 6.80 40.17
C GLU A 260 -12.07 6.63 38.75
N VAL A 261 -13.11 5.80 38.58
CA VAL A 261 -13.73 5.54 37.28
C VAL A 261 -14.58 6.73 36.87
N LYS A 262 -14.30 7.30 35.70
CA LYS A 262 -15.01 8.46 35.16
C LYS A 262 -16.01 8.02 34.09
N GLU A 263 -17.16 8.69 34.03
CA GLU A 263 -18.15 8.50 32.95
C GLU A 263 -17.57 8.80 31.56
N ARG A 264 -16.62 9.74 31.48
CA ARG A 264 -15.94 10.11 30.24
C ARG A 264 -14.44 9.95 30.38
N VAL A 265 -13.83 9.24 29.46
CA VAL A 265 -12.37 9.14 29.38
C VAL A 265 -11.86 10.40 28.71
N ARG A 266 -10.99 11.17 29.40
CA ARG A 266 -10.22 12.23 28.75
C ARG A 266 -9.23 11.57 27.79
N ILE A 267 -9.68 11.28 26.57
CA ILE A 267 -8.74 11.07 25.48
C ILE A 267 -8.08 12.43 25.26
N PRO A 268 -6.75 12.55 25.34
CA PRO A 268 -6.10 13.79 24.97
C PRO A 268 -6.52 14.07 23.53
N LYS A 269 -7.27 15.17 23.31
CA LYS A 269 -7.47 15.70 21.95
C LYS A 269 -6.08 15.70 21.34
N ILE A 270 -5.93 14.99 20.23
CA ILE A 270 -4.75 15.16 19.41
C ILE A 270 -4.86 16.62 19.00
N SER A 271 -4.09 17.49 19.64
CA SER A 271 -3.74 18.71 18.95
C SER A 271 -2.98 18.17 17.74
N THR A 272 -3.60 18.28 16.57
CA THR A 272 -2.80 18.70 15.44
C THR A 272 -2.17 19.98 15.95
N THR A 273 -0.92 19.91 16.37
CA THR A 273 -0.07 21.10 16.38
C THR A 273 -0.39 21.78 15.05
N GLU A 274 -1.04 22.94 15.10
CA GLU A 274 -1.28 23.73 13.91
C GLU A 274 0.07 23.80 13.22
N ILE A 275 0.13 23.28 11.99
CA ILE A 275 1.39 23.30 11.24
C ILE A 275 1.66 24.78 11.02
N GLU A 276 2.73 25.28 11.63
CA GLU A 276 3.14 26.66 11.44
C GLU A 276 3.63 26.82 10.00
N LEU A 277 2.83 27.49 9.18
CA LEU A 277 3.16 27.79 7.79
C LEU A 277 4.27 28.84 7.74
N THR A 278 5.20 28.73 6.79
CA THR A 278 6.17 29.80 6.52
C THR A 278 5.48 31.01 5.90
N GLU A 279 6.14 32.17 5.94
CA GLU A 279 5.68 33.39 5.26
C GLU A 279 5.40 33.15 3.78
N ILE A 280 6.33 32.54 3.04
CA ILE A 280 6.14 32.18 1.63
C ILE A 280 4.94 31.24 1.42
N GLN A 281 4.70 30.29 2.32
CA GLN A 281 3.54 29.40 2.22
C GLN A 281 2.23 30.17 2.42
N ARG A 282 2.18 31.12 3.37
CA ARG A 282 1.01 31.98 3.59
C ARG A 282 0.77 32.90 2.40
N GLU A 283 1.83 33.55 1.89
CA GLU A 283 1.74 34.39 0.69
C GLU A 283 1.22 33.60 -0.52
N ALA A 284 1.68 32.36 -0.72
CA ALA A 284 1.20 31.52 -1.81
C ALA A 284 -0.28 31.15 -1.67
N ILE A 285 -0.76 30.91 -0.45
CA ILE A 285 -2.18 30.60 -0.15
C ILE A 285 -3.07 31.82 -0.41
N GLU A 286 -2.61 32.98 0.03
CA GLU A 286 -3.35 34.26 -0.04
C GLU A 286 -3.33 34.91 -1.42
N TRP A 287 -2.38 34.52 -2.28
CA TRP A 287 -2.26 35.07 -3.64
C TRP A 287 -3.55 34.93 -4.45
N ASP A 288 -3.94 36.03 -5.08
CA ASP A 288 -5.09 36.09 -5.97
C ASP A 288 -4.62 35.96 -7.43
N GLY A 289 -4.89 34.80 -8.03
CA GLY A 289 -4.43 34.44 -9.38
C GLY A 289 -3.76 33.06 -9.45
N PRO A 290 -3.18 32.69 -10.61
CA PRO A 290 -2.51 31.41 -10.76
C PRO A 290 -1.23 31.35 -9.92
N VAL A 291 -1.03 30.23 -9.23
CA VAL A 291 0.11 29.94 -8.36
C VAL A 291 0.89 28.75 -8.89
N LEU A 292 2.20 28.89 -8.99
CA LEU A 292 3.13 27.76 -9.14
C LEU A 292 4.02 27.68 -7.89
N LEU A 293 3.74 26.68 -7.06
CA LEU A 293 4.50 26.40 -5.86
C LEU A 293 5.60 25.39 -6.17
N LEU A 294 6.82 25.88 -6.39
CA LEU A 294 8.01 25.06 -6.57
C LEU A 294 8.63 24.77 -5.22
N GLY A 295 8.99 23.53 -4.96
CA GLY A 295 9.65 23.19 -3.72
C GLY A 295 10.35 21.86 -3.83
N SER A 296 11.43 21.73 -3.07
CA SER A 296 12.18 20.49 -3.01
C SER A 296 11.49 19.47 -2.07
N VAL A 297 12.19 18.41 -1.75
CA VAL A 297 11.71 17.31 -0.92
C VAL A 297 11.39 17.75 0.52
N GLY A 298 10.16 17.48 0.95
CA GLY A 298 9.74 17.73 2.35
C GLY A 298 9.62 19.21 2.74
N THR A 299 9.50 20.11 1.76
CA THR A 299 9.33 21.55 1.99
C THR A 299 7.88 21.97 2.27
N GLY A 300 6.96 21.01 2.23
CA GLY A 300 5.56 21.22 2.58
C GLY A 300 4.62 21.52 1.41
N LYS A 301 5.01 21.30 0.14
CA LYS A 301 4.15 21.53 -1.05
C LYS A 301 2.71 21.04 -0.90
N THR A 302 2.52 19.74 -0.66
CA THR A 302 1.19 19.14 -0.48
C THR A 302 0.48 19.70 0.75
N THR A 303 1.21 20.06 1.82
CA THR A 303 0.64 20.74 2.99
C THR A 303 0.12 22.12 2.61
N THR A 304 0.91 22.93 1.91
CA THR A 304 0.50 24.26 1.44
C THR A 304 -0.69 24.16 0.49
N LEU A 305 -0.72 23.20 -0.44
CA LEU A 305 -1.89 22.96 -1.29
C LEU A 305 -3.13 22.58 -0.46
N THR A 306 -2.96 21.75 0.57
CA THR A 306 -4.06 21.38 1.50
C THR A 306 -4.59 22.62 2.22
N TYR A 307 -3.72 23.45 2.78
CA TYR A 307 -4.13 24.69 3.45
C TYR A 307 -4.73 25.71 2.47
N ALA A 308 -4.26 25.76 1.22
CA ALA A 308 -4.84 26.62 0.19
C ALA A 308 -6.28 26.21 -0.14
N VAL A 309 -6.57 24.91 -0.26
CA VAL A 309 -7.94 24.42 -0.44
C VAL A 309 -8.80 24.75 0.77
N ALA A 310 -8.27 24.54 1.98
CA ALA A 310 -8.99 24.85 3.23
C ALA A 310 -9.32 26.34 3.35
N ASP A 311 -8.38 27.23 3.02
CA ASP A 311 -8.54 28.68 3.03
C ASP A 311 -9.66 29.13 2.09
N ARG A 312 -9.70 28.66 0.84
CA ARG A 312 -10.79 28.99 -0.10
C ARG A 312 -12.15 28.57 0.44
N ILE A 313 -12.22 27.39 1.04
CA ILE A 313 -13.45 26.88 1.66
C ILE A 313 -13.88 27.76 2.86
N GLN A 314 -12.92 28.17 3.69
CA GLN A 314 -13.18 29.04 4.85
C GLN A 314 -13.61 30.45 4.44
N LYS A 315 -13.09 30.96 3.32
CA LYS A 315 -13.52 32.21 2.68
C LYS A 315 -14.88 32.11 1.97
N GLY A 316 -15.55 30.96 2.03
CA GLY A 316 -16.93 30.79 1.57
C GLY A 316 -17.09 30.14 0.20
N VAL A 317 -16.00 29.66 -0.44
CA VAL A 317 -16.11 28.91 -1.70
C VAL A 317 -16.81 27.57 -1.44
N ASP A 318 -17.87 27.29 -2.20
CA ASP A 318 -18.57 26.00 -2.15
C ASP A 318 -17.60 24.88 -2.59
N PRO A 319 -17.39 23.81 -1.79
CA PRO A 319 -16.57 22.67 -2.18
C PRO A 319 -16.88 22.06 -3.55
N LYS A 320 -18.12 22.16 -4.03
CA LYS A 320 -18.54 21.74 -5.40
C LYS A 320 -17.77 22.46 -6.50
N ARG A 321 -17.33 23.69 -6.21
CA ARG A 321 -16.63 24.57 -7.14
C ARG A 321 -15.12 24.43 -7.07
N ILE A 322 -14.62 23.44 -6.32
CA ILE A 322 -13.19 23.14 -6.17
C ILE A 322 -12.88 21.77 -6.76
N LEU A 323 -11.81 21.72 -7.56
CA LEU A 323 -11.26 20.49 -8.13
C LEU A 323 -9.81 20.30 -7.68
N VAL A 324 -9.49 19.11 -7.17
CA VAL A 324 -8.14 18.74 -6.72
C VAL A 324 -7.67 17.49 -7.44
N PHE A 325 -6.58 17.63 -8.20
CA PHE A 325 -5.90 16.53 -8.87
C PHE A 325 -4.71 16.04 -8.04
N THR A 326 -4.60 14.72 -7.90
CA THR A 326 -3.44 14.06 -7.28
C THR A 326 -2.84 13.01 -8.21
N PHE A 327 -1.59 12.64 -7.98
CA PHE A 327 -0.94 11.58 -8.76
C PHE A 327 -1.47 10.17 -8.45
N THR A 328 -1.89 9.91 -7.19
CA THR A 328 -2.37 8.59 -6.76
C THR A 328 -3.68 8.66 -5.96
N ASN A 329 -4.45 7.57 -5.99
CA ASN A 329 -5.68 7.44 -5.20
C ASN A 329 -5.41 7.53 -3.69
N ARG A 330 -4.27 7.00 -3.23
CA ARG A 330 -3.86 7.12 -1.82
C ARG A 330 -3.61 8.57 -1.44
N ALA A 331 -2.90 9.32 -2.27
CA ALA A 331 -2.67 10.75 -2.03
C ALA A 331 -3.98 11.54 -2.00
N ALA A 332 -4.95 11.20 -2.86
CA ALA A 332 -6.28 11.80 -2.82
C ALA A 332 -6.99 11.55 -1.48
N GLU A 333 -6.97 10.30 -0.99
CA GLU A 333 -7.62 9.93 0.27
C GLU A 333 -6.93 10.57 1.49
N ASP A 334 -5.59 10.58 1.50
CA ASP A 334 -4.80 11.22 2.56
C ASP A 334 -5.06 12.74 2.60
N LEU A 335 -5.08 13.39 1.44
CA LEU A 335 -5.36 14.83 1.33
C LEU A 335 -6.79 15.15 1.77
N LYS A 336 -7.78 14.37 1.31
CA LYS A 336 -9.18 14.51 1.71
C LYS A 336 -9.36 14.38 3.22
N THR A 337 -8.71 13.39 3.83
CA THR A 337 -8.75 13.17 5.28
C THR A 337 -8.15 14.35 6.03
N ARG A 338 -7.01 14.87 5.57
CA ARG A 338 -6.37 16.06 6.16
C ARG A 338 -7.24 17.31 6.04
N LEU A 339 -7.84 17.53 4.87
CA LEU A 339 -8.79 18.63 4.67
C LEU A 339 -9.95 18.52 5.65
N GLN A 340 -10.69 17.41 5.64
CA GLN A 340 -11.86 17.22 6.52
C GLN A 340 -11.53 17.49 7.99
N HIS A 341 -10.32 17.13 8.43
CA HIS A 341 -9.84 17.45 9.77
C HIS A 341 -9.59 18.95 9.98
N LEU A 342 -8.89 19.63 9.05
CA LEU A 342 -8.56 21.06 9.15
C LEU A 342 -9.80 21.96 9.20
N ILE A 343 -10.79 21.68 8.36
CA ILE A 343 -12.08 22.42 8.32
C ILE A 343 -13.15 21.85 9.27
N GLN A 344 -12.85 20.76 9.99
CA GLN A 344 -13.74 20.10 10.95
C GLN A 344 -15.14 19.77 10.40
N ARG A 345 -15.22 19.43 9.10
CA ARG A 345 -16.49 19.10 8.43
C ARG A 345 -16.27 18.12 7.29
N GLU A 346 -17.31 17.38 6.92
CA GLU A 346 -17.26 16.50 5.75
C GLU A 346 -17.29 17.28 4.43
N LEU A 347 -16.51 16.81 3.45
CA LEU A 347 -16.45 17.38 2.10
C LEU A 347 -16.99 16.36 1.09
N LYS A 348 -18.30 16.12 1.12
CA LYS A 348 -18.94 15.12 0.23
C LYS A 348 -18.88 15.53 -1.24
N ASP A 349 -18.97 16.83 -1.49
CA ASP A 349 -19.12 17.36 -2.83
C ASP A 349 -17.81 17.92 -3.44
N LEU A 350 -16.69 17.87 -2.69
CA LEU A 350 -15.37 18.22 -3.22
C LEU A 350 -14.95 17.22 -4.30
N TRP A 351 -14.58 17.74 -5.48
CA TRP A 351 -13.99 16.89 -6.51
C TRP A 351 -12.50 16.70 -6.21
N ILE A 352 -12.14 15.51 -5.73
CA ILE A 352 -10.75 15.15 -5.47
C ILE A 352 -10.46 13.74 -6.02
N GLY A 353 -9.32 13.58 -6.69
CA GLY A 353 -8.90 12.28 -7.21
C GLY A 353 -7.76 12.36 -8.21
N THR A 354 -7.45 11.22 -8.83
CA THR A 354 -6.46 11.17 -9.90
C THR A 354 -7.00 11.77 -11.20
N ILE A 355 -6.12 12.24 -12.07
CA ILE A 355 -6.50 12.81 -13.37
C ILE A 355 -7.39 11.84 -14.17
N HIS A 356 -7.07 10.54 -14.17
CA HIS A 356 -7.86 9.50 -14.84
C HIS A 356 -9.23 9.30 -14.20
N TYR A 357 -9.32 9.30 -12.86
CA TYR A 357 -10.60 9.20 -12.16
C TYR A 357 -11.51 10.38 -12.51
N ILE A 358 -10.96 11.60 -12.53
CA ILE A 358 -11.72 12.80 -12.90
C ILE A 358 -12.11 12.78 -14.38
N ALA A 359 -11.19 12.42 -15.29
CA ALA A 359 -11.50 12.27 -16.71
C ALA A 359 -12.63 11.26 -16.96
N MET A 360 -12.59 10.12 -16.26
CA MET A 360 -13.67 9.14 -16.30
C MET A 360 -15.02 9.73 -15.85
N ARG A 361 -15.07 10.60 -14.84
CA ARG A 361 -16.32 11.27 -14.44
C ARG A 361 -16.90 12.17 -15.52
N PHE A 362 -16.05 12.83 -16.31
CA PHE A 362 -16.49 13.64 -17.46
C PHE A 362 -17.04 12.73 -18.56
N LEU A 363 -16.27 11.69 -18.93
CA LEU A 363 -16.65 10.77 -19.99
C LEU A 363 -17.94 10.01 -19.65
N ARG A 364 -18.10 9.51 -18.41
CA ARG A 364 -19.32 8.82 -17.99
C ARG A 364 -20.59 9.65 -18.14
N ARG A 365 -20.47 10.98 -18.17
CA ARG A 365 -21.62 11.88 -18.33
C ARG A 365 -21.83 12.29 -19.79
N ASP A 366 -20.75 12.58 -20.52
CA ASP A 366 -20.82 13.34 -21.76
C ASP A 366 -20.14 12.66 -22.97
N ILE A 367 -19.62 11.42 -22.84
CA ILE A 367 -18.92 10.72 -23.93
C ILE A 367 -19.81 10.39 -25.13
N TYR A 368 -21.13 10.30 -24.94
CA TYR A 368 -22.10 10.03 -26.02
C TYR A 368 -21.97 11.03 -27.18
N ARG A 369 -21.50 12.26 -26.89
CA ARG A 369 -21.26 13.30 -27.90
C ARG A 369 -20.13 12.99 -28.88
N LEU A 370 -19.24 12.05 -28.53
CA LEU A 370 -18.17 11.55 -29.41
C LEU A 370 -18.57 10.24 -30.13
N ASP A 371 -19.84 9.87 -30.09
CA ASP A 371 -20.42 8.61 -30.58
C ASP A 371 -19.80 7.37 -29.92
N TYR A 372 -19.53 7.43 -28.62
CA TYR A 372 -19.15 6.27 -27.82
C TYR A 372 -20.32 5.85 -26.91
N PRO A 373 -20.41 4.56 -26.56
CA PRO A 373 -21.39 4.11 -25.59
C PRO A 373 -21.08 4.66 -24.18
N GLU A 374 -22.13 5.05 -23.44
CA GLU A 374 -22.01 5.60 -22.09
C GLU A 374 -21.54 4.56 -21.05
N ASP A 375 -21.87 3.29 -21.28
CA ASP A 375 -21.55 2.13 -20.46
C ASP A 375 -20.20 1.48 -20.82
N PHE A 376 -19.29 2.23 -21.45
CA PHE A 376 -17.99 1.73 -21.87
C PHE A 376 -17.22 0.99 -20.74
N GLU A 377 -16.47 -0.04 -21.12
CA GLU A 377 -15.56 -0.77 -20.23
C GLU A 377 -14.10 -0.34 -20.44
N ILE A 378 -13.31 -0.36 -19.36
CA ILE A 378 -11.88 0.00 -19.41
C ILE A 378 -11.06 -1.28 -19.52
N LEU A 379 -10.29 -1.41 -20.59
CA LEU A 379 -9.42 -2.56 -20.81
C LEU A 379 -8.12 -2.46 -20.03
N SER A 380 -7.65 -3.62 -19.57
CA SER A 380 -6.32 -3.76 -19.00
C SER A 380 -5.23 -3.73 -20.10
N PRO A 381 -3.97 -3.36 -19.76
CA PRO A 381 -2.86 -3.44 -20.70
C PRO A 381 -2.67 -4.83 -21.33
N GLU A 382 -2.95 -5.89 -20.57
CA GLU A 382 -2.88 -7.27 -21.02
C GLU A 382 -3.96 -7.59 -22.06
N GLU A 383 -5.14 -6.99 -21.96
CA GLU A 383 -6.23 -7.13 -22.92
C GLU A 383 -5.88 -6.50 -24.26
N GLY A 384 -5.31 -5.28 -24.24
CA GLY A 384 -4.76 -4.67 -25.45
C GLY A 384 -3.74 -5.58 -26.13
N LEU A 385 -2.80 -6.16 -25.38
CA LEU A 385 -1.83 -7.12 -25.92
C LEU A 385 -2.50 -8.39 -26.50
N ARG A 386 -3.55 -8.90 -25.86
CA ARG A 386 -4.31 -10.05 -26.36
C ARG A 386 -5.01 -9.72 -27.68
N ILE A 387 -5.59 -8.54 -27.82
CA ILE A 387 -6.23 -8.07 -29.06
C ILE A 387 -5.21 -8.03 -30.21
N LEU A 388 -4.07 -7.35 -30.02
CA LEU A 388 -3.04 -7.28 -31.06
C LEU A 388 -2.49 -8.67 -31.42
N SER A 389 -2.34 -9.55 -30.42
CA SER A 389 -1.89 -10.92 -30.66
C SER A 389 -2.89 -11.72 -31.51
N ARG A 390 -4.20 -11.53 -31.30
CA ARG A 390 -5.27 -12.14 -32.13
C ARG A 390 -5.23 -11.64 -33.58
N TRP A 391 -4.72 -10.43 -33.83
CA TRP A 391 -4.52 -9.89 -35.17
C TRP A 391 -3.25 -10.39 -35.87
N GLY A 392 -2.60 -11.42 -35.31
CA GLY A 392 -1.43 -12.05 -35.91
C GLY A 392 -0.10 -11.39 -35.55
N LEU A 393 -0.08 -10.44 -34.60
CA LEU A 393 1.17 -9.86 -34.13
C LEU A 393 1.86 -10.80 -33.13
N GLY A 394 3.13 -11.09 -33.39
CA GLY A 394 3.96 -11.78 -32.41
C GLY A 394 4.04 -10.99 -31.10
N LYS A 395 4.07 -11.68 -29.96
CA LYS A 395 3.99 -11.08 -28.60
C LYS A 395 4.93 -9.89 -28.36
N ASN A 396 6.17 -9.97 -28.82
CA ASN A 396 7.15 -8.89 -28.68
C ASN A 396 6.81 -7.68 -29.55
N GLN A 397 6.29 -7.92 -30.75
CA GLN A 397 5.84 -6.86 -31.64
C GLN A 397 4.58 -6.20 -31.11
N ALA A 398 3.61 -6.97 -30.60
CA ALA A 398 2.43 -6.44 -29.93
C ALA A 398 2.81 -5.54 -28.75
N ARG A 399 3.74 -5.97 -27.88
CA ARG A 399 4.26 -5.13 -26.79
C ARG A 399 4.95 -3.86 -27.27
N GLY A 400 5.81 -3.97 -28.29
CA GLY A 400 6.50 -2.81 -28.85
C GLY A 400 5.52 -1.78 -29.41
N ILE A 401 4.49 -2.24 -30.12
CA ILE A 401 3.48 -1.37 -30.73
C ILE A 401 2.54 -0.78 -29.66
N MET A 402 2.08 -1.56 -28.68
CA MET A 402 1.28 -1.03 -27.57
C MET A 402 2.04 0.05 -26.79
N ARG A 403 3.33 -0.17 -26.51
CA ARG A 403 4.17 0.85 -25.87
C ARG A 403 4.21 2.13 -26.70
N GLN A 404 4.33 2.01 -28.01
CA GLN A 404 4.36 3.17 -28.89
C GLN A 404 3.00 3.87 -28.99
N ILE A 405 1.90 3.12 -29.05
CA ILE A 405 0.54 3.69 -29.00
C ILE A 405 0.36 4.48 -27.69
N SER A 406 0.73 3.91 -26.55
CA SER A 406 0.63 4.57 -25.24
C SER A 406 1.47 5.87 -25.19
N LEU A 407 2.70 5.86 -25.71
CA LEU A 407 3.53 7.08 -25.80
C LEU A 407 2.92 8.16 -26.72
N LEU A 408 2.35 7.75 -27.85
CA LEU A 408 1.67 8.66 -28.77
C LEU A 408 0.42 9.28 -28.13
N LYS A 409 -0.38 8.47 -27.44
CA LYS A 409 -1.54 8.92 -26.66
C LYS A 409 -1.13 9.86 -25.52
N ALA A 410 -0.04 9.59 -24.80
CA ALA A 410 0.48 10.47 -23.75
C ALA A 410 0.91 11.85 -24.30
N GLN A 411 1.34 11.91 -25.56
CA GLN A 411 1.66 13.15 -26.27
C GLN A 411 0.44 13.83 -26.91
N GLY A 412 -0.72 13.17 -26.93
CA GLY A 412 -1.96 13.68 -27.52
C GLY A 412 -2.16 13.38 -29.00
N TYR A 413 -1.35 12.48 -29.59
CA TYR A 413 -1.48 12.11 -31.00
C TYR A 413 -2.59 11.06 -31.20
N ARG A 414 -3.51 11.36 -32.11
CA ARG A 414 -4.50 10.39 -32.63
C ARG A 414 -3.96 9.73 -33.89
N PRO A 415 -4.55 8.61 -34.35
CA PRO A 415 -4.07 7.94 -35.55
C PRO A 415 -4.01 8.86 -36.78
N GLY A 416 -4.98 9.77 -36.93
CA GLY A 416 -5.01 10.75 -38.01
C GLY A 416 -3.88 11.79 -38.00
N ASP A 417 -3.32 12.07 -36.81
CA ASP A 417 -2.28 13.09 -36.62
C ASP A 417 -0.86 12.54 -36.89
N LEU A 418 -0.73 11.23 -37.17
CA LEU A 418 0.57 10.57 -37.35
C LEU A 418 1.14 10.71 -38.77
N ALA A 419 2.42 11.08 -38.84
CA ALA A 419 3.24 11.05 -40.05
C ALA A 419 3.46 9.61 -40.57
N GLU A 420 3.72 9.48 -41.88
CA GLU A 420 3.85 8.20 -42.60
C GLU A 420 5.20 8.02 -43.32
N GLU A 421 6.22 8.77 -42.93
CA GLU A 421 7.50 8.84 -43.62
C GLU A 421 8.19 7.46 -43.67
N THR A 422 8.27 6.77 -42.54
CA THR A 422 8.92 5.46 -42.43
C THR A 422 7.94 4.29 -42.53
N LYS A 423 8.43 3.13 -42.98
CA LYS A 423 7.68 1.86 -42.99
C LYS A 423 7.16 1.49 -41.60
N TRP A 424 7.91 1.82 -40.55
CA TRP A 424 7.51 1.58 -39.17
C TRP A 424 6.36 2.50 -38.74
N GLN A 425 6.42 3.80 -39.03
CA GLN A 425 5.34 4.74 -38.73
C GLN A 425 4.03 4.36 -39.45
N ARG A 426 4.08 4.02 -40.74
CA ARG A 426 2.91 3.50 -41.48
C ARG A 426 2.29 2.26 -40.82
N LYS A 427 3.14 1.33 -40.38
CA LYS A 427 2.68 0.14 -39.65
C LYS A 427 2.03 0.49 -38.31
N VAL A 428 2.64 1.37 -37.52
CA VAL A 428 2.10 1.81 -36.23
C VAL A 428 0.78 2.54 -36.43
N LYS A 429 0.68 3.46 -37.38
CA LYS A 429 -0.55 4.20 -37.71
C LYS A 429 -1.68 3.26 -38.12
N GLY A 430 -1.42 2.31 -39.03
CA GLY A 430 -2.43 1.35 -39.47
C GLY A 430 -2.96 0.47 -38.32
N ILE A 431 -2.06 0.00 -37.45
CA ILE A 431 -2.47 -0.81 -36.29
C ILE A 431 -3.18 0.04 -35.23
N TYR A 432 -2.71 1.26 -34.98
CA TYR A 432 -3.33 2.15 -34.02
C TYR A 432 -4.74 2.57 -34.47
N THR A 433 -4.93 2.89 -35.75
CA THR A 433 -6.25 3.18 -36.33
C THR A 433 -7.19 2.01 -36.11
N ARG A 434 -6.79 0.82 -36.57
CA ARG A 434 -7.58 -0.41 -36.40
C ARG A 434 -7.87 -0.73 -34.93
N TYR A 435 -6.90 -0.50 -34.04
CA TYR A 435 -7.03 -0.66 -32.60
C TYR A 435 -8.09 0.28 -32.03
N GLN A 436 -8.02 1.56 -32.34
CA GLN A 436 -8.97 2.54 -31.83
C GLN A 436 -10.39 2.32 -32.37
N ASP A 437 -10.52 1.93 -33.64
CA ASP A 437 -11.82 1.59 -34.26
C ASP A 437 -12.44 0.36 -33.61
N TYR A 438 -11.61 -0.66 -33.31
CA TYR A 438 -12.06 -1.84 -32.58
C TYR A 438 -12.55 -1.47 -31.19
N LEU A 439 -11.79 -0.67 -30.44
CA LEU A 439 -12.18 -0.25 -29.10
C LEU A 439 -13.53 0.49 -29.13
N LYS A 440 -13.68 1.48 -30.02
CA LYS A 440 -14.93 2.24 -30.16
C LYS A 440 -16.12 1.34 -30.50
N ARG A 441 -15.98 0.42 -31.47
CA ARG A 441 -17.08 -0.46 -31.91
C ARG A 441 -17.55 -1.40 -30.80
N GLU A 442 -16.62 -1.95 -30.01
CA GLU A 442 -16.94 -2.90 -28.94
C GLU A 442 -17.31 -2.20 -27.62
N GLY A 443 -17.35 -0.87 -27.57
CA GLY A 443 -17.62 -0.12 -26.35
C GLY A 443 -16.50 -0.18 -25.31
N TYR A 444 -15.27 -0.33 -25.76
CA TYR A 444 -14.09 -0.34 -24.92
C TYR A 444 -13.31 0.97 -24.99
N LEU A 445 -12.67 1.33 -23.88
CA LEU A 445 -11.61 2.32 -23.80
C LEU A 445 -10.38 1.68 -23.18
N ASP A 446 -9.18 2.09 -23.56
CA ASP A 446 -8.01 1.83 -22.71
C ASP A 446 -7.77 2.97 -21.71
N TYR A 447 -6.80 2.78 -20.82
CA TYR A 447 -6.50 3.74 -19.76
C TYR A 447 -6.05 5.11 -20.30
N ASP A 448 -5.32 5.12 -21.42
CA ASP A 448 -4.80 6.33 -22.06
C ASP A 448 -5.89 7.09 -22.85
N ASP A 449 -6.92 6.37 -23.32
CA ASP A 449 -8.12 6.94 -23.96
C ASP A 449 -8.91 7.83 -23.03
N LEU A 450 -8.93 7.55 -21.73
CA LEU A 450 -9.66 8.37 -20.75
C LEU A 450 -9.23 9.83 -20.83
N ILE A 451 -7.93 10.09 -21.00
CA ILE A 451 -7.40 11.45 -21.08
C ILE A 451 -7.55 12.01 -22.50
N ASN A 452 -7.24 11.22 -23.52
CA ASN A 452 -7.33 11.69 -24.91
C ASN A 452 -8.76 12.08 -25.29
N LEU A 453 -9.74 11.26 -24.90
CA LEU A 453 -11.14 11.50 -25.22
C LEU A 453 -11.73 12.65 -24.42
N VAL A 454 -11.34 12.87 -23.15
CA VAL A 454 -11.84 14.03 -22.41
C VAL A 454 -11.28 15.34 -22.99
N VAL A 455 -10.01 15.35 -23.41
CA VAL A 455 -9.41 16.49 -24.11
C VAL A 455 -10.12 16.74 -25.44
N ARG A 456 -10.41 15.68 -26.19
CA ARG A 456 -11.16 15.76 -27.45
C ARG A 456 -12.56 16.33 -27.22
N LEU A 457 -13.29 15.80 -26.25
CA LEU A 457 -14.62 16.25 -25.87
C LEU A 457 -14.64 17.76 -25.57
N LEU A 458 -13.68 18.24 -24.77
CA LEU A 458 -13.58 19.64 -24.39
C LEU A 458 -13.10 20.56 -25.53
N ARG A 459 -12.41 20.02 -26.54
CA ARG A 459 -12.00 20.78 -27.74
C ARG A 459 -13.11 20.87 -28.78
N GLU A 460 -13.85 19.78 -28.99
CA GLU A 460 -14.90 19.69 -30.01
C GLU A 460 -16.23 20.29 -29.54
N HIS A 461 -16.46 20.40 -28.22
CA HIS A 461 -17.69 20.93 -27.64
C HIS A 461 -17.44 22.11 -26.70
N ASP A 462 -17.51 23.32 -27.25
CA ASP A 462 -17.26 24.58 -26.53
C ASP A 462 -18.27 24.85 -25.40
N ASP A 463 -19.50 24.36 -25.54
CA ASP A 463 -20.56 24.46 -24.54
C ASP A 463 -20.22 23.65 -23.28
N LEU A 464 -19.73 22.41 -23.45
CA LEU A 464 -19.25 21.58 -22.35
C LEU A 464 -18.00 22.17 -21.69
N ARG A 465 -17.06 22.66 -22.50
CA ARG A 465 -15.87 23.34 -21.96
C ARG A 465 -16.28 24.52 -21.08
N SER A 466 -17.18 25.37 -21.58
CA SER A 466 -17.70 26.52 -20.83
C SER A 466 -18.45 26.09 -19.56
N TYR A 467 -19.25 25.02 -19.63
CA TYR A 467 -19.93 24.45 -18.48
C TYR A 467 -18.94 24.03 -17.38
N TYR A 468 -17.93 23.22 -17.71
CA TYR A 468 -16.96 22.74 -16.72
C TYR A 468 -16.06 23.86 -16.18
N GLN A 469 -15.66 24.80 -17.02
CA GLN A 469 -14.94 26.00 -16.58
C GLN A 469 -15.79 26.89 -15.64
N SER A 470 -17.12 26.88 -15.79
CA SER A 470 -18.03 27.58 -14.87
C SER A 470 -18.33 26.79 -13.60
N LEU A 471 -18.12 25.47 -13.62
CA LEU A 471 -18.35 24.60 -12.47
C LEU A 471 -17.22 24.75 -11.45
N PHE A 472 -15.96 24.88 -11.91
CA PHE A 472 -14.78 24.94 -11.04
C PHE A 472 -14.20 26.35 -10.99
N ASP A 473 -14.35 27.02 -9.85
CA ASP A 473 -13.73 28.32 -9.58
C ASP A 473 -12.26 28.18 -9.23
N HIS A 474 -11.85 27.07 -8.62
CA HIS A 474 -10.48 26.82 -8.19
C HIS A 474 -10.05 25.40 -8.57
N ILE A 475 -8.88 25.29 -9.20
CA ILE A 475 -8.29 24.01 -9.59
C ILE A 475 -6.91 23.87 -8.96
N PHE A 476 -6.71 22.77 -8.24
CA PHE A 476 -5.46 22.42 -7.58
C PHE A 476 -4.86 21.19 -8.24
N LEU A 477 -3.57 21.20 -8.51
CA LEU A 477 -2.85 20.06 -9.07
C LEU A 477 -1.56 19.82 -8.30
N ASP A 478 -1.44 18.63 -7.72
CA ASP A 478 -0.21 18.18 -7.05
C ASP A 478 0.71 17.44 -8.03
N GLU A 479 2.03 17.62 -7.89
CA GLU A 479 3.09 16.91 -8.64
C GLU A 479 3.09 17.17 -10.17
N LEU A 480 3.13 18.43 -10.59
CA LEU A 480 3.14 18.86 -12.00
C LEU A 480 4.23 18.19 -12.85
N GLN A 481 5.39 17.86 -12.27
CA GLN A 481 6.50 17.20 -12.98
C GLN A 481 6.22 15.76 -13.43
N ASP A 482 5.17 15.13 -12.91
CA ASP A 482 4.86 13.71 -13.17
C ASP A 482 3.72 13.51 -14.17
N ILE A 483 3.15 14.59 -14.71
CA ILE A 483 2.06 14.51 -15.68
C ILE A 483 2.58 14.46 -17.11
N THR A 484 1.74 13.96 -18.01
CA THR A 484 2.00 13.91 -19.46
C THR A 484 1.49 15.18 -20.16
N PRO A 485 1.99 15.52 -21.37
CA PRO A 485 1.51 16.68 -22.13
C PRO A 485 -0.01 16.70 -22.33
N ILE A 486 -0.65 15.56 -22.61
CA ILE A 486 -2.10 15.50 -22.82
C ILE A 486 -2.89 15.74 -21.51
N GLN A 487 -2.35 15.30 -20.36
CA GLN A 487 -2.94 15.58 -19.05
C GLN A 487 -2.83 17.07 -18.69
N TYR A 488 -1.69 17.70 -19.00
CA TYR A 488 -1.55 19.14 -18.84
C TYR A 488 -2.56 19.91 -19.70
N GLN A 489 -2.76 19.49 -20.96
CA GLN A 489 -3.80 20.06 -21.82
C GLN A 489 -5.21 19.89 -21.25
N PHE A 490 -5.54 18.74 -20.66
CA PHE A 490 -6.82 18.55 -19.99
C PHE A 490 -7.03 19.57 -18.88
N VAL A 491 -6.06 19.71 -17.97
CA VAL A 491 -6.12 20.68 -16.87
C VAL A 491 -6.28 22.11 -17.39
N LYS A 492 -5.52 22.47 -18.43
CA LYS A 492 -5.60 23.81 -19.05
C LYS A 492 -6.98 24.09 -19.66
N LEU A 493 -7.58 23.13 -20.36
CA LEU A 493 -8.87 23.32 -21.03
C LEU A 493 -10.02 23.57 -20.04
N ILE A 494 -9.96 22.97 -18.85
CA ILE A 494 -10.98 23.17 -17.80
C ILE A 494 -10.66 24.33 -16.87
N SER A 495 -9.44 24.88 -16.93
CA SER A 495 -9.02 25.98 -16.08
C SER A 495 -9.38 27.35 -16.64
N ARG A 496 -9.61 28.31 -15.74
CA ARG A 496 -9.64 29.74 -16.03
C ARG A 496 -8.38 30.41 -15.46
N GLN A 497 -8.50 31.23 -14.42
CA GLN A 497 -7.37 31.97 -13.83
C GLN A 497 -6.93 31.46 -12.46
N ASN A 498 -7.73 30.64 -11.77
CA ASN A 498 -7.46 30.22 -10.39
C ASN A 498 -6.85 28.80 -10.34
N LEU A 499 -5.66 28.67 -10.91
CA LEU A 499 -4.88 27.44 -10.87
C LEU A 499 -3.87 27.48 -9.73
N PHE A 500 -3.81 26.43 -8.92
CA PHE A 500 -2.77 26.24 -7.91
C PHE A 500 -2.00 24.97 -8.24
N LEU A 501 -0.78 25.13 -8.75
CA LEU A 501 0.09 24.06 -9.21
C LEU A 501 1.20 23.85 -8.19
N THR A 502 1.54 22.60 -7.87
CA THR A 502 2.78 22.28 -7.14
C THR A 502 3.73 21.52 -8.05
N GLY A 503 5.03 21.70 -7.85
CA GLY A 503 6.04 20.99 -8.62
C GLY A 503 7.37 20.82 -7.91
N ASP A 504 8.13 19.82 -8.35
CA ASP A 504 9.50 19.55 -7.92
C ASP A 504 10.32 19.07 -9.12
N GLU A 505 11.15 19.96 -9.66
CA GLU A 505 11.98 19.65 -10.83
C GLU A 505 12.89 18.43 -10.60
N ASP A 506 13.33 18.24 -9.36
CA ASP A 506 14.32 17.24 -8.97
C ASP A 506 13.72 15.87 -8.67
N GLN A 507 12.39 15.76 -8.58
CA GLN A 507 11.69 14.49 -8.35
C GLN A 507 11.03 13.91 -9.61
N SER A 508 11.27 14.45 -10.81
CA SER A 508 10.72 13.85 -12.04
C SER A 508 11.43 12.53 -12.40
N ILE A 509 10.77 11.40 -12.16
CA ILE A 509 11.33 10.03 -12.33
C ILE A 509 10.42 9.08 -13.14
N TYR A 510 9.43 9.64 -13.85
CA TYR A 510 8.46 8.88 -14.65
C TYR A 510 8.55 9.18 -16.15
N ALA A 511 9.73 9.58 -16.66
CA ALA A 511 9.92 9.91 -18.07
C ALA A 511 9.60 8.71 -19.00
N TRP A 512 9.86 7.49 -18.53
CA TRP A 512 9.50 6.25 -19.25
C TRP A 512 7.99 6.03 -19.45
N ARG A 513 7.13 6.75 -18.69
CA ARG A 513 5.66 6.82 -18.88
C ARG A 513 5.21 8.02 -19.71
N GLY A 514 6.15 8.83 -20.22
CA GLY A 514 5.87 10.02 -21.03
C GLY A 514 5.69 11.32 -20.24
N ALA A 515 5.98 11.33 -18.93
CA ALA A 515 6.02 12.56 -18.14
C ALA A 515 7.15 13.47 -18.61
N LYS A 516 6.93 14.79 -18.59
CA LYS A 516 7.88 15.80 -19.11
C LYS A 516 8.07 16.93 -18.10
N ARG A 517 9.30 17.10 -17.60
CA ARG A 517 9.65 18.22 -16.71
C ARG A 517 9.44 19.58 -17.37
N GLU A 518 9.50 19.62 -18.70
CA GLU A 518 9.29 20.80 -19.52
C GLU A 518 7.91 21.42 -19.31
N ILE A 519 6.95 20.67 -18.76
CA ILE A 519 5.61 21.15 -18.41
C ILE A 519 5.66 22.23 -17.34
N ILE A 520 6.62 22.18 -16.41
CA ILE A 520 6.82 23.25 -15.41
C ILE A 520 7.15 24.56 -16.14
N TYR A 521 8.15 24.54 -17.01
CA TYR A 521 8.55 25.72 -17.79
C TYR A 521 7.47 26.16 -18.78
N GLN A 522 6.72 25.21 -19.34
CA GLN A 522 5.58 25.50 -20.20
C GLN A 522 4.49 26.25 -19.43
N ALA A 523 4.16 25.82 -18.20
CA ALA A 523 3.20 26.52 -17.36
C ALA A 523 3.65 27.94 -17.02
N MET A 524 4.94 28.14 -16.73
CA MET A 524 5.52 29.46 -16.48
C MET A 524 5.41 30.40 -17.68
N LYS A 525 5.45 29.86 -18.90
CA LYS A 525 5.37 30.64 -20.13
C LYS A 525 3.93 30.89 -20.59
N GLU A 526 3.01 29.95 -20.36
CA GLU A 526 1.67 29.96 -20.95
C GLU A 526 0.55 30.47 -20.02
N LEU A 527 0.78 30.55 -18.70
CA LEU A 527 -0.22 31.00 -17.74
C LEU A 527 -0.02 32.48 -17.40
N ASP A 528 -0.88 33.34 -17.96
CA ASP A 528 -0.86 34.78 -17.70
C ASP A 528 -1.09 35.08 -16.21
N GLY A 529 -0.27 35.95 -15.63
CA GLY A 529 -0.39 36.34 -14.22
C GLY A 529 0.08 35.29 -13.21
N LEU A 530 0.69 34.18 -13.67
CA LEU A 530 1.23 33.15 -12.79
C LEU A 530 2.34 33.71 -11.88
N LYS A 531 2.14 33.60 -10.56
CA LYS A 531 3.20 33.87 -9.58
C LYS A 531 3.85 32.58 -9.14
N THR A 532 5.18 32.55 -9.20
CA THR A 532 5.99 31.41 -8.74
C THR A 532 6.45 31.66 -7.31
N PHE A 533 6.23 30.69 -6.43
CA PHE A 533 6.70 30.70 -5.04
C PHE A 533 7.67 29.55 -4.81
N LEU A 534 8.85 29.83 -4.27
CA LEU A 534 9.90 28.84 -4.05
C LEU A 534 9.98 28.45 -2.57
N LEU A 535 9.69 27.19 -2.26
CA LEU A 535 9.86 26.59 -0.94
C LEU A 535 11.24 25.95 -0.84
N THR A 536 12.12 26.57 -0.05
CA THR A 536 13.51 26.14 0.12
C THR A 536 13.71 25.27 1.36
N ARG A 537 13.03 25.58 2.47
CA ARG A 537 13.23 24.90 3.76
C ARG A 537 12.50 23.56 3.85
N SER A 538 13.24 22.48 4.09
CA SER A 538 12.71 21.15 4.37
C SER A 538 12.41 20.99 5.85
N PHE A 539 11.21 20.49 6.15
CA PHE A 539 10.83 20.07 7.50
C PHE A 539 11.11 18.59 7.76
N ARG A 540 11.62 17.90 6.73
CA ARG A 540 11.71 16.44 6.67
C ARG A 540 13.14 15.94 6.69
N VAL A 541 13.98 16.44 5.80
CA VAL A 541 15.30 15.86 5.52
C VAL A 541 16.33 16.47 6.47
N PRO A 542 17.01 15.66 7.31
CA PRO A 542 18.05 16.15 8.22
C PRO A 542 19.25 16.75 7.48
N GLU A 543 19.99 17.64 8.14
CA GLU A 543 21.11 18.40 7.59
C GLU A 543 22.11 17.56 6.77
N ARG A 544 22.74 16.58 7.41
CA ARG A 544 23.76 15.74 6.77
C ARG A 544 23.23 14.97 5.56
N ILE A 545 22.00 14.47 5.63
CA ILE A 545 21.36 13.74 4.53
C ILE A 545 21.01 14.70 3.39
N GLY A 546 20.55 15.90 3.73
CA GLY A 546 20.24 16.98 2.79
C GLY A 546 21.47 17.44 2.02
N HIS A 547 22.62 17.61 2.68
CA HIS A 547 23.88 17.98 2.02
C HIS A 547 24.34 16.93 1.00
N LEU A 548 24.27 15.64 1.34
CA LEU A 548 24.60 14.57 0.38
C LEU A 548 23.63 14.57 -0.81
N ALA A 549 22.33 14.74 -0.54
CA ALA A 549 21.34 14.83 -1.60
C ALA A 549 21.57 16.05 -2.51
N LEU A 550 22.01 17.18 -1.97
CA LEU A 550 22.38 18.38 -2.74
C LEU A 550 23.65 18.20 -3.56
N ALA A 551 24.62 17.42 -3.09
CA ALA A 551 25.84 17.11 -3.84
C ALA A 551 25.55 16.36 -5.14
N LEU A 552 24.43 15.63 -5.20
CA LEU A 552 23.93 14.97 -6.41
C LEU A 552 23.18 15.91 -7.36
N LYS A 553 23.05 17.21 -7.08
CA LYS A 553 22.38 18.15 -7.99
C LYS A 553 23.37 19.00 -8.77
N GLU A 554 23.09 19.19 -10.05
CA GLU A 554 23.68 20.24 -10.87
C GLU A 554 22.76 21.48 -10.82
N GLY A 555 23.09 22.48 -10.01
CA GLY A 555 22.35 23.75 -9.95
C GLY A 555 22.25 24.39 -8.54
N THR A 556 21.72 25.61 -8.48
CA THR A 556 21.63 26.46 -7.27
C THR A 556 20.31 26.32 -6.49
N GLY A 557 19.49 25.29 -6.80
CA GLY A 557 18.18 25.06 -6.17
C GLY A 557 18.27 24.73 -4.68
N GLY A 558 18.08 25.74 -3.84
CA GLY A 558 18.26 25.73 -2.39
C GLY A 558 17.26 24.85 -1.63
N LEU A 559 17.57 23.56 -1.47
CA LEU A 559 17.07 22.80 -0.33
C LEU A 559 17.83 23.29 0.92
N LEU A 560 17.15 23.95 1.84
CA LEU A 560 17.67 24.18 3.19
C LEU A 560 17.21 23.00 4.04
N PRO A 561 18.10 22.09 4.46
CA PRO A 561 17.70 20.94 5.25
C PRO A 561 17.06 21.34 6.59
N LYS A 562 16.39 20.38 7.21
CA LYS A 562 15.93 20.51 8.58
C LYS A 562 17.14 20.65 9.50
N ASP A 563 17.09 21.63 10.39
CA ASP A 563 18.03 21.81 11.49
C ASP A 563 17.85 20.69 12.53
N ALA A 564 18.37 19.52 12.18
CA ALA A 564 18.37 18.29 12.97
C ALA A 564 19.49 17.40 12.46
N PRO A 565 20.26 16.74 13.35
CA PRO A 565 21.35 15.87 12.94
C PRO A 565 20.81 14.60 12.26
N GLY A 566 21.31 14.32 11.06
CA GLY A 566 21.09 13.06 10.34
C GLY A 566 22.30 12.14 10.44
N ARG A 567 22.09 10.83 10.57
CA ARG A 567 23.19 9.85 10.53
C ARG A 567 23.30 9.24 9.15
N VAL A 568 24.53 9.21 8.64
CA VAL A 568 24.86 8.55 7.38
C VAL A 568 25.98 7.55 7.64
N SER A 569 25.76 6.31 7.21
CA SER A 569 26.74 5.23 7.26
C SER A 569 26.94 4.68 5.85
N VAL A 570 28.21 4.48 5.47
CA VAL A 570 28.57 3.82 4.20
C VAL A 570 29.24 2.51 4.53
N TYR A 571 28.80 1.43 3.89
CA TYR A 571 29.35 0.10 4.07
C TYR A 571 29.85 -0.48 2.74
N THR A 572 31.08 -0.99 2.76
CA THR A 572 31.68 -1.69 1.63
C THR A 572 31.56 -3.19 1.87
N ALA A 573 30.66 -3.85 1.15
CA ALA A 573 30.45 -5.28 1.24
C ALA A 573 31.44 -6.05 0.33
N GLY A 574 31.91 -7.20 0.79
CA GLY A 574 32.71 -8.11 -0.03
C GLY A 574 31.92 -8.68 -1.21
N ASN A 575 30.65 -9.03 -0.99
CA ASN A 575 29.72 -9.58 -1.98
C ASN A 575 28.26 -9.35 -1.55
N GLU A 576 27.30 -9.83 -2.35
CA GLU A 576 25.87 -9.67 -2.12
C GLU A 576 25.40 -10.27 -0.78
N LEU A 577 26.00 -11.40 -0.38
CA LEU A 577 25.66 -12.06 0.88
C LEU A 577 26.17 -11.26 2.08
N ASP A 578 27.38 -10.70 1.98
CA ASP A 578 27.95 -9.82 3.01
C ASP A 578 27.11 -8.54 3.18
N GLU A 579 26.67 -7.94 2.07
CA GLU A 579 25.75 -6.79 2.10
C GLU A 579 24.44 -7.14 2.83
N ALA A 580 23.82 -8.27 2.47
CA ALA A 580 22.58 -8.72 3.08
C ALA A 580 22.72 -9.03 4.58
N ASN A 581 23.84 -9.65 4.98
CA ASN A 581 24.16 -9.93 6.38
C ASN A 581 24.35 -8.64 7.17
N TYR A 582 25.07 -7.67 6.60
CA TYR A 582 25.26 -6.36 7.19
C TYR A 582 23.92 -5.65 7.40
N VAL A 583 23.04 -5.65 6.39
CA VAL A 583 21.70 -5.04 6.48
C VAL A 583 20.88 -5.70 7.57
N ALA A 584 20.72 -7.04 7.56
CA ALA A 584 19.94 -7.76 8.56
C ALA A 584 20.49 -7.60 9.99
N GLY A 585 21.81 -7.67 10.14
CA GLY A 585 22.49 -7.47 11.43
C GLY A 585 22.32 -6.04 11.96
N THR A 586 22.35 -5.04 11.07
CA THR A 586 22.16 -3.63 11.44
C THR A 586 20.71 -3.35 11.81
N ILE A 587 19.74 -3.89 11.06
CA ILE A 587 18.31 -3.82 11.40
C ILE A 587 18.05 -4.40 12.79
N SER A 588 18.63 -5.56 13.09
CA SER A 588 18.51 -6.18 14.42
C SER A 588 19.04 -5.27 15.54
N LYS A 589 20.17 -4.58 15.32
CA LYS A 589 20.72 -3.61 16.28
C LYS A 589 19.81 -2.39 16.44
N LEU A 590 19.29 -1.84 15.34
CA LEU A 590 18.40 -0.69 15.36
C LEU A 590 17.10 -0.98 16.11
N VAL A 591 16.49 -2.15 15.87
CA VAL A 591 15.26 -2.55 16.56
C VAL A 591 15.49 -2.80 18.05
N ARG A 592 16.63 -3.37 18.45
CA ARG A 592 17.01 -3.52 19.86
C ARG A 592 17.19 -2.19 20.59
N SER A 593 17.57 -1.13 19.87
CA SER A 593 17.73 0.21 20.45
C SER A 593 16.37 0.87 20.71
N ARG A 594 15.67 1.36 19.67
CA ARG A 594 14.36 2.05 19.76
C ARG A 594 13.49 2.03 18.49
N TYR A 595 13.95 1.50 17.36
CA TYR A 595 13.18 1.51 16.10
C TYR A 595 12.19 0.34 16.04
N SER A 596 11.09 0.52 15.32
CA SER A 596 10.19 -0.59 14.94
C SER A 596 10.54 -1.06 13.53
N TYR A 597 10.21 -2.30 13.16
CA TYR A 597 10.45 -2.78 11.79
C TYR A 597 9.75 -1.90 10.74
N SER A 598 8.54 -1.39 11.05
CA SER A 598 7.80 -0.45 10.18
C SER A 598 8.49 0.89 9.96
N ASP A 599 9.45 1.27 10.82
CA ASP A 599 10.23 2.49 10.69
C ASP A 599 11.34 2.37 9.63
N ILE A 600 11.60 1.15 9.13
CA ILE A 600 12.76 0.79 8.32
C ILE A 600 12.33 0.40 6.91
N ALA A 601 13.01 0.96 5.91
CA ALA A 601 12.90 0.55 4.52
C ALA A 601 14.24 0.13 3.92
N ILE A 602 14.20 -0.85 3.02
CA ILE A 602 15.31 -1.27 2.18
C ILE A 602 14.93 -0.95 0.74
N LEU A 603 15.69 -0.05 0.13
CA LEU A 603 15.50 0.46 -1.21
C LEU A 603 16.55 -0.12 -2.15
N PHE A 604 16.09 -0.61 -3.29
CA PHE A 604 16.93 -1.15 -4.36
C PHE A 604 16.48 -0.66 -5.73
N ARG A 605 17.35 -0.75 -6.74
CA ARG A 605 17.05 -0.26 -8.08
C ARG A 605 16.09 -1.17 -8.84
N ASN A 606 16.25 -2.49 -8.71
CA ASN A 606 15.42 -3.49 -9.37
C ASN A 606 14.99 -4.61 -8.40
N ASN A 607 13.91 -5.30 -8.75
CA ASN A 607 13.35 -6.36 -7.92
C ASN A 607 14.23 -7.61 -7.83
N ALA A 608 15.24 -7.79 -8.69
CA ALA A 608 16.11 -8.98 -8.60
C ALA A 608 17.04 -8.90 -7.38
N GLN A 609 17.43 -7.69 -6.96
CA GLN A 609 18.25 -7.47 -5.76
C GLN A 609 17.57 -7.89 -4.45
N SER A 610 16.24 -8.04 -4.43
CA SER A 610 15.52 -8.34 -3.20
C SER A 610 15.82 -9.75 -2.66
N ARG A 611 16.12 -10.73 -3.53
CA ARG A 611 16.29 -12.15 -3.14
C ARG A 611 17.25 -12.37 -1.97
N VAL A 612 18.49 -11.89 -2.11
CA VAL A 612 19.54 -12.13 -1.10
C VAL A 612 19.23 -11.42 0.21
N ILE A 613 18.54 -10.27 0.14
CA ILE A 613 18.05 -9.54 1.30
C ILE A 613 16.92 -10.31 1.98
N GLU A 614 15.91 -10.75 1.23
CA GLU A 614 14.79 -11.57 1.72
C GLU A 614 15.32 -12.79 2.48
N GLU A 615 16.28 -13.52 1.91
CA GLU A 615 16.94 -14.66 2.57
C GLU A 615 17.64 -14.29 3.88
N ALA A 616 18.40 -13.19 3.90
CA ALA A 616 19.10 -12.76 5.10
C ALA A 616 18.14 -12.30 6.21
N LEU A 617 17.03 -11.65 5.85
CA LEU A 617 15.98 -11.24 6.80
C LEU A 617 15.28 -12.46 7.38
N VAL A 618 14.87 -13.42 6.54
CA VAL A 618 14.25 -14.68 6.95
C VAL A 618 15.17 -15.44 7.92
N ARG A 619 16.45 -15.64 7.57
CA ARG A 619 17.42 -16.33 8.44
C ARG A 619 17.65 -15.59 9.77
N SER A 620 17.41 -14.29 9.82
CA SER A 620 17.55 -13.47 11.02
C SER A 620 16.23 -13.29 11.79
N SER A 621 15.16 -14.00 11.39
CA SER A 621 13.79 -13.85 11.92
C SER A 621 13.30 -12.39 11.90
N ILE A 622 13.61 -11.65 10.82
CA ILE A 622 13.18 -10.27 10.64
C ILE A 622 11.93 -10.24 9.76
N PRO A 623 10.77 -9.77 10.27
CA PRO A 623 9.55 -9.72 9.48
C PRO A 623 9.67 -8.62 8.41
N TYR A 624 9.29 -8.94 7.18
CA TYR A 624 9.44 -8.05 6.04
C TYR A 624 8.23 -8.10 5.09
N GLN A 625 8.08 -7.05 4.28
CA GLN A 625 7.06 -6.96 3.24
C GLN A 625 7.66 -6.36 1.97
N VAL A 626 7.46 -7.03 0.83
CA VAL A 626 7.79 -6.50 -0.49
C VAL A 626 6.64 -5.62 -1.00
N VAL A 627 6.91 -4.35 -1.29
CA VAL A 627 5.90 -3.39 -1.76
C VAL A 627 6.01 -3.23 -3.27
N GLY A 628 4.87 -3.39 -3.96
CA GLY A 628 4.77 -3.18 -5.41
C GLY A 628 5.30 -4.34 -6.28
N SER A 629 5.60 -5.49 -5.67
CA SER A 629 6.01 -6.71 -6.36
C SER A 629 5.68 -7.93 -5.50
N GLU A 630 5.55 -9.09 -6.14
CA GLU A 630 5.58 -10.41 -5.50
C GLU A 630 6.99 -10.70 -4.95
N ARG A 631 7.07 -11.57 -3.92
CA ARG A 631 8.34 -12.10 -3.37
C ARG A 631 9.14 -12.80 -4.46
N PHE A 632 10.46 -12.87 -4.31
CA PHE A 632 11.31 -13.40 -5.39
C PHE A 632 10.90 -14.78 -5.91
N TYR A 633 10.59 -15.73 -5.02
CA TYR A 633 10.23 -17.11 -5.37
C TYR A 633 8.80 -17.26 -5.90
N GLU A 634 7.91 -16.31 -5.59
CA GLU A 634 6.53 -16.30 -6.07
C GLU A 634 6.40 -15.83 -7.54
N ARG A 635 7.45 -15.22 -8.09
CA ARG A 635 7.40 -14.63 -9.44
C ARG A 635 7.30 -15.70 -10.51
N GLU A 636 6.44 -15.44 -11.50
CA GLU A 636 6.11 -16.37 -12.60
C GLU A 636 7.33 -17.04 -13.27
N ARG A 637 8.43 -16.29 -13.52
CA ARG A 637 9.65 -16.85 -14.14
C ARG A 637 10.41 -17.78 -13.21
N VAL A 638 10.55 -17.40 -11.94
CA VAL A 638 11.27 -18.18 -10.93
C VAL A 638 10.47 -19.44 -10.64
N GLN A 639 9.16 -19.32 -10.42
CA GLN A 639 8.26 -20.47 -10.29
C GLN A 639 8.34 -21.42 -11.48
N ALA A 640 8.42 -20.91 -12.70
CA ALA A 640 8.53 -21.76 -13.88
C ALA A 640 9.89 -22.50 -13.94
N LEU A 641 10.99 -21.89 -13.48
CA LEU A 641 12.29 -22.57 -13.36
C LEU A 641 12.26 -23.62 -12.24
N THR A 642 11.64 -23.32 -11.09
CA THR A 642 11.42 -24.26 -9.99
C THR A 642 10.58 -25.45 -10.44
N GLN A 643 9.45 -25.21 -11.12
CA GLN A 643 8.59 -26.25 -11.69
C GLN A 643 9.31 -27.10 -12.73
N TYR A 644 10.22 -26.49 -13.51
CA TYR A 644 11.05 -27.21 -14.45
C TYR A 644 11.96 -28.22 -13.75
N LEU A 645 12.70 -27.78 -12.73
CA LEU A 645 13.58 -28.66 -11.93
C LEU A 645 12.76 -29.76 -11.22
N GLN A 646 11.62 -29.41 -10.61
CA GLN A 646 10.71 -30.39 -10.00
C GLN A 646 10.23 -31.45 -10.99
N ALA A 647 9.94 -31.05 -12.23
CA ALA A 647 9.49 -31.96 -13.27
C ALA A 647 10.61 -32.91 -13.74
N LEU A 648 11.87 -32.45 -13.78
CA LEU A 648 13.01 -33.30 -14.10
C LEU A 648 13.22 -34.38 -13.04
N ILE A 649 13.20 -34.03 -11.76
CA ILE A 649 13.31 -35.01 -10.65
C ILE A 649 12.18 -36.04 -10.71
N ARG A 650 10.96 -35.59 -11.03
CA ARG A 650 9.79 -36.45 -11.17
C ARG A 650 9.74 -37.21 -12.51
N LYS A 651 10.74 -37.00 -13.38
CA LYS A 651 10.83 -37.59 -14.72
C LYS A 651 9.58 -37.33 -15.57
N ASP A 652 8.92 -36.19 -15.35
CA ASP A 652 7.67 -35.78 -16.00
C ASP A 652 7.96 -34.79 -17.14
N VAL A 653 8.17 -35.34 -18.34
CA VAL A 653 8.44 -34.58 -19.57
C VAL A 653 7.31 -33.58 -19.88
N GLY A 654 6.06 -33.94 -19.58
CA GLY A 654 4.90 -33.10 -19.84
C GLY A 654 4.85 -31.85 -18.95
N ARG A 655 5.15 -32.00 -17.66
CA ARG A 655 5.32 -30.85 -16.73
C ARG A 655 6.54 -30.01 -17.08
N ALA A 656 7.67 -30.63 -17.40
CA ALA A 656 8.88 -29.90 -17.79
C ALA A 656 8.62 -29.04 -19.05
N THR A 657 7.95 -29.60 -20.05
CA THR A 657 7.56 -28.88 -21.27
C THR A 657 6.60 -27.73 -20.98
N ARG A 658 5.63 -27.90 -20.07
CA ARG A 658 4.71 -26.83 -19.64
C ARG A 658 5.45 -25.70 -18.93
N ALA A 659 6.39 -26.03 -18.05
CA ALA A 659 7.23 -25.06 -17.36
C ALA A 659 8.07 -24.23 -18.34
N LEU A 660 8.72 -24.88 -19.32
CA LEU A 660 9.47 -24.19 -20.38
C LEU A 660 8.59 -23.31 -21.26
N LYS A 661 7.35 -23.74 -21.53
CA LYS A 661 6.35 -22.93 -22.25
C LYS A 661 6.00 -21.66 -21.45
N SER A 662 5.92 -21.74 -20.13
CA SER A 662 5.70 -20.59 -19.24
C SER A 662 6.88 -19.60 -19.30
N ILE A 663 8.13 -20.09 -19.24
CA ILE A 663 9.34 -19.26 -19.35
C ILE A 663 9.43 -18.54 -20.70
N LEU A 664 9.25 -19.29 -21.80
CA LEU A 664 9.36 -18.75 -23.17
C LEU A 664 8.15 -17.89 -23.55
N LYS A 665 7.01 -18.12 -22.91
CA LYS A 665 5.70 -17.59 -23.32
C LYS A 665 5.42 -17.82 -24.81
N ALA A 666 5.93 -18.92 -25.35
CA ALA A 666 5.93 -19.30 -26.77
C ALA A 666 6.00 -20.84 -26.93
N ARG A 667 5.88 -21.33 -28.17
CA ARG A 667 5.97 -22.76 -28.47
C ARG A 667 7.40 -23.25 -28.21
N VAL A 668 7.49 -24.39 -27.53
CA VAL A 668 8.74 -25.05 -27.20
C VAL A 668 9.36 -25.68 -28.46
N PRO A 669 10.62 -25.36 -28.83
CA PRO A 669 11.30 -25.98 -29.98
C PRO A 669 11.42 -27.50 -29.88
N LYS A 670 11.36 -28.22 -31.02
CA LYS A 670 11.50 -29.70 -31.03
C LYS A 670 12.84 -30.18 -30.45
N ALA A 671 13.90 -29.39 -30.57
CA ALA A 671 15.23 -29.68 -30.02
C ALA A 671 15.23 -29.83 -28.47
N ILE A 672 14.22 -29.29 -27.77
CA ILE A 672 14.10 -29.45 -26.32
C ILE A 672 13.80 -30.90 -25.92
N ALA A 673 13.14 -31.70 -26.77
CA ALA A 673 12.80 -33.07 -26.39
C ALA A 673 14.05 -33.91 -26.08
N ASN A 674 15.08 -33.80 -26.92
CA ASN A 674 16.35 -34.51 -26.71
C ASN A 674 17.10 -33.98 -25.49
N LEU A 675 17.12 -32.65 -25.29
CA LEU A 675 17.71 -32.05 -24.10
C LEU A 675 17.02 -32.52 -22.81
N LEU A 676 15.68 -32.54 -22.80
CA LEU A 676 14.87 -33.00 -21.68
C LEU A 676 15.16 -34.45 -21.34
N ILE A 677 15.18 -35.33 -22.34
CA ILE A 677 15.48 -36.76 -22.14
C ILE A 677 16.87 -36.92 -21.52
N ASN A 678 17.86 -36.20 -22.02
CA ASN A 678 19.22 -36.24 -21.48
C ASN A 678 19.28 -35.68 -20.06
N GLN A 679 18.67 -34.52 -19.80
CA GLN A 679 18.66 -33.91 -18.47
C GLN A 679 17.89 -34.74 -17.44
N ILE A 680 16.82 -35.46 -17.84
CA ILE A 680 16.10 -36.38 -16.95
C ILE A 680 16.97 -37.59 -16.57
N LYS A 681 17.76 -38.11 -17.52
CA LYS A 681 18.67 -39.23 -17.25
C LYS A 681 19.82 -38.82 -16.33
N GLU A 682 20.34 -37.61 -16.53
CA GLU A 682 21.53 -37.09 -15.84
C GLU A 682 21.20 -36.17 -14.65
N VAL A 683 19.93 -36.04 -14.24
CA VAL A 683 19.49 -35.06 -13.23
C VAL A 683 20.22 -35.21 -11.89
N ASP A 684 20.58 -36.45 -11.54
CA ASP A 684 21.29 -36.81 -10.30
C ASP A 684 22.82 -36.59 -10.41
N HIS A 685 23.33 -36.28 -11.61
CA HIS A 685 24.76 -36.07 -11.88
C HIS A 685 25.10 -34.64 -12.33
N LEU A 686 24.12 -33.89 -12.80
CA LEU A 686 24.29 -32.49 -13.17
C LEU A 686 24.13 -31.57 -11.96
N THR A 687 24.78 -30.41 -12.03
CA THR A 687 24.47 -29.31 -11.11
C THR A 687 23.16 -28.65 -11.52
N PRO A 688 22.37 -28.10 -10.58
CA PRO A 688 21.17 -27.35 -10.92
C PRO A 688 21.46 -26.17 -11.86
N TYR A 689 22.61 -25.52 -11.67
CA TYR A 689 23.10 -24.50 -12.60
C TYR A 689 23.29 -25.05 -14.02
N ALA A 690 23.98 -26.18 -14.19
CA ALA A 690 24.22 -26.76 -15.53
C ALA A 690 22.90 -27.15 -16.22
N ILE A 691 21.93 -27.66 -15.46
CA ILE A 691 20.58 -27.98 -15.96
C ILE A 691 19.91 -26.72 -16.52
N LEU A 692 19.87 -25.64 -15.72
CA LEU A 692 19.22 -24.39 -16.11
C LEU A 692 19.98 -23.65 -17.21
N ASP A 693 21.32 -23.61 -17.16
CA ASP A 693 22.16 -22.94 -18.15
C ASP A 693 22.13 -23.66 -19.50
N GLY A 694 22.01 -25.00 -19.49
CA GLY A 694 21.81 -25.82 -20.69
C GLY A 694 20.59 -25.39 -21.52
N LEU A 695 19.57 -24.81 -20.89
CA LEU A 695 18.41 -24.26 -21.60
C LEU A 695 18.77 -23.10 -22.54
N ARG A 696 19.86 -22.36 -22.30
CA ARG A 696 20.28 -21.27 -23.20
C ARG A 696 20.59 -21.77 -24.61
N SER A 697 21.12 -22.98 -24.72
CA SER A 697 21.50 -23.60 -26.00
C SER A 697 20.30 -23.96 -26.88
N VAL A 698 19.10 -24.05 -26.29
CA VAL A 698 17.87 -24.44 -26.99
C VAL A 698 17.49 -23.47 -28.10
N SER A 699 17.57 -22.17 -27.82
CA SER A 699 17.17 -21.12 -28.75
C SER A 699 17.64 -19.75 -28.29
N LYS A 700 17.80 -18.82 -29.24
CA LYS A 700 18.05 -17.39 -28.94
C LYS A 700 16.98 -16.79 -28.02
N SER A 701 15.72 -17.21 -28.17
CA SER A 701 14.61 -16.77 -27.33
C SER A 701 14.74 -17.26 -25.89
N MET A 702 15.17 -18.50 -25.68
CA MET A 702 15.44 -19.06 -24.35
C MET A 702 16.63 -18.35 -23.70
N ALA A 703 17.73 -18.18 -24.44
CA ALA A 703 18.88 -17.43 -23.96
C ALA A 703 18.48 -16.03 -23.49
N ARG A 704 17.68 -15.31 -24.28
CA ARG A 704 17.15 -13.98 -23.90
C ARG A 704 16.24 -14.03 -22.67
N ALA A 705 15.42 -15.09 -22.53
CA ALA A 705 14.54 -15.25 -21.38
C ALA A 705 15.33 -15.52 -20.09
N LEU A 706 16.42 -16.28 -20.17
CA LEU A 706 17.34 -16.59 -19.06
C LEU A 706 18.37 -15.49 -18.79
N SER A 707 18.52 -14.52 -19.69
CA SER A 707 19.25 -13.27 -19.44
C SER A 707 18.39 -12.22 -18.74
N HIS A 708 17.13 -12.51 -18.43
CA HIS A 708 16.31 -11.64 -17.60
C HIS A 708 16.86 -11.63 -16.17
N GLU A 709 16.86 -10.46 -15.50
CA GLU A 709 17.52 -10.27 -14.21
C GLU A 709 17.12 -11.31 -13.15
N GLU A 710 15.82 -11.59 -13.00
CA GLU A 710 15.31 -12.60 -12.05
C GLU A 710 15.74 -14.04 -12.37
N ALA A 711 15.80 -14.37 -13.66
CA ALA A 711 16.23 -15.70 -14.08
C ALA A 711 17.73 -15.85 -13.86
N THR A 712 18.51 -14.83 -14.22
CA THR A 712 19.95 -14.76 -13.95
C THR A 712 20.21 -14.88 -12.45
N GLU A 713 19.46 -14.17 -11.61
CA GLU A 713 19.61 -14.24 -10.16
C GLU A 713 19.33 -15.65 -9.61
N PHE A 714 18.28 -16.32 -10.12
CA PHE A 714 17.99 -17.72 -9.74
C PHE A 714 19.05 -18.71 -10.26
N LEU A 715 19.59 -18.49 -11.46
CA LEU A 715 20.72 -19.26 -12.01
C LEU A 715 21.96 -19.10 -11.13
N GLU A 716 22.27 -17.88 -10.71
CA GLU A 716 23.42 -17.60 -9.84
C GLU A 716 23.23 -18.22 -8.45
N PHE A 717 22.00 -18.19 -7.91
CA PHE A 717 21.65 -18.99 -6.73
C PHE A 717 21.89 -20.49 -6.97
N ALA A 718 21.47 -21.02 -8.11
CA ALA A 718 21.69 -22.43 -8.46
C ALA A 718 23.18 -22.82 -8.56
N ARG A 719 24.11 -21.87 -8.73
CA ARG A 719 25.56 -22.15 -8.71
C ARG A 719 26.11 -22.50 -7.33
N SER A 720 25.41 -22.17 -6.23
CA SER A 720 25.86 -22.55 -4.89
C SER A 720 25.66 -24.03 -4.59
N PHE A 721 25.03 -24.78 -5.51
CA PHE A 721 24.72 -26.20 -5.37
C PHE A 721 25.62 -27.04 -6.30
N GLY A 722 26.14 -28.13 -5.74
CA GLY A 722 26.96 -29.11 -6.43
C GLY A 722 26.15 -30.12 -7.26
N PRO A 723 26.84 -31.10 -7.88
CA PRO A 723 26.20 -32.18 -8.64
C PRO A 723 25.19 -32.96 -7.81
N GLY A 724 24.04 -33.29 -8.38
CA GLY A 724 22.97 -34.06 -7.71
C GLY A 724 22.14 -33.28 -6.70
N GLN A 725 22.51 -32.02 -6.38
CA GLN A 725 21.85 -31.23 -5.34
C GLN A 725 20.58 -30.48 -5.81
N THR A 726 19.89 -31.00 -6.83
CA THR A 726 18.68 -30.37 -7.38
C THR A 726 17.51 -30.45 -6.40
N ARG A 727 17.44 -31.51 -5.59
CA ARG A 727 16.40 -31.67 -4.57
C ARG A 727 16.59 -30.70 -3.42
N GLU A 728 17.82 -30.52 -2.96
CA GLU A 728 18.22 -29.61 -1.89
C GLU A 728 17.95 -28.15 -2.26
N LEU A 729 18.24 -27.77 -3.52
CA LEU A 729 17.84 -26.45 -4.04
C LEU A 729 16.33 -26.25 -3.93
N LEU A 730 15.54 -27.23 -4.36
CA LEU A 730 14.08 -27.14 -4.33
C LEU A 730 13.51 -27.15 -2.91
N GLU A 731 14.09 -27.94 -2.01
CA GLU A 731 13.75 -27.93 -0.59
C GLU A 731 14.05 -26.57 0.03
N GLN A 732 15.18 -25.95 -0.32
CA GLN A 732 15.50 -24.60 0.13
C GLN A 732 14.53 -23.55 -0.44
N VAL A 733 14.13 -23.66 -1.71
CA VAL A 733 13.09 -22.79 -2.31
C VAL A 733 11.76 -22.94 -1.57
N VAL A 734 11.30 -24.17 -1.35
CA VAL A 734 10.05 -24.46 -0.63
C VAL A 734 10.13 -23.97 0.82
N LEU A 735 11.28 -24.14 1.48
CA LEU A 735 11.50 -23.62 2.83
C LEU A 735 11.35 -22.10 2.85
N LEU A 736 11.98 -21.39 1.91
CA LEU A 736 11.88 -19.93 1.77
C LEU A 736 10.47 -19.46 1.38
N GLU A 737 9.71 -20.25 0.61
CA GLU A 737 8.28 -20.01 0.33
C GLU A 737 7.39 -20.28 1.56
N SER A 738 7.73 -21.28 2.37
CA SER A 738 6.96 -21.73 3.53
C SER A 738 7.24 -20.94 4.82
N LEU A 739 8.36 -20.22 4.87
CA LEU A 739 8.80 -19.42 6.03
C LEU A 739 7.96 -18.14 6.26
N ASP A 740 6.79 -18.02 5.63
CA ASP A 740 6.04 -16.77 5.58
C ASP A 740 4.50 -16.96 5.59
N LEU A 741 3.97 -17.55 6.67
CA LEU A 741 2.54 -17.50 7.01
C LEU A 741 2.30 -16.72 8.31
N VAL A 742 2.62 -15.42 8.33
CA VAL A 742 1.97 -14.49 9.25
C VAL A 742 1.86 -13.13 8.55
N ASP A 743 0.63 -12.70 8.24
CA ASP A 743 0.33 -11.30 7.92
C ASP A 743 0.49 -10.50 9.23
N TRP A 744 1.74 -10.16 9.53
CA TRP A 744 2.09 -9.33 10.66
C TRP A 744 1.46 -7.97 10.47
N GLY A 745 0.44 -7.69 11.25
CA GLY A 745 -0.19 -6.38 11.34
C GLY A 745 0.87 -5.26 11.41
N ARG A 746 1.14 -4.64 10.27
CA ARG A 746 1.82 -3.36 10.04
C ARG A 746 3.27 -3.17 10.54
N ASN A 747 3.85 -4.05 11.37
CA ASN A 747 5.23 -3.89 11.88
C ASN A 747 6.26 -4.77 11.15
N THR A 748 6.47 -4.50 9.87
CA THR A 748 7.42 -5.22 9.00
C THR A 748 8.41 -4.25 8.35
N VAL A 749 9.63 -4.72 8.04
CA VAL A 749 10.59 -3.97 7.22
C VAL A 749 10.06 -3.88 5.80
N ARG A 750 10.06 -2.69 5.20
CA ARG A 750 9.54 -2.53 3.83
C ARG A 750 10.65 -2.66 2.79
N LEU A 751 10.54 -3.65 1.92
CA LEU A 751 11.42 -3.84 0.76
C LEU A 751 10.72 -3.27 -0.46
N MET A 752 11.39 -2.40 -1.20
CA MET A 752 10.78 -1.83 -2.41
C MET A 752 11.81 -1.25 -3.37
N THR A 753 11.37 -1.08 -4.62
CA THR A 753 12.16 -0.31 -5.58
C THR A 753 12.16 1.17 -5.23
N ILE A 754 13.21 1.88 -5.61
CA ILE A 754 13.31 3.34 -5.46
C ILE A 754 12.08 4.07 -6.04
N HIS A 755 11.58 3.61 -7.20
CA HIS A 755 10.37 4.15 -7.82
C HIS A 755 9.14 4.03 -6.92
N SER A 756 8.97 2.87 -6.28
CA SER A 756 7.83 2.60 -5.39
C SER A 756 7.91 3.35 -4.07
N ALA A 757 9.11 3.81 -3.70
CA ALA A 757 9.34 4.60 -2.49
C ALA A 757 8.94 6.07 -2.64
N LYS A 758 8.70 6.56 -3.87
CA LYS A 758 8.31 7.95 -4.10
C LYS A 758 7.02 8.28 -3.35
N GLY A 759 7.04 9.38 -2.61
CA GLY A 759 5.94 9.81 -1.75
C GLY A 759 5.87 9.13 -0.37
N LEU A 760 6.69 8.09 -0.12
CA LEU A 760 6.83 7.46 1.19
C LEU A 760 7.99 8.09 1.99
N GLU A 761 8.08 7.78 3.27
CA GLU A 761 9.13 8.24 4.17
C GLU A 761 9.32 7.27 5.34
N PHE A 762 10.57 7.16 5.81
CA PHE A 762 10.98 6.17 6.81
C PHE A 762 12.01 6.77 7.76
N LYS A 763 11.98 6.38 9.04
CA LYS A 763 13.00 6.86 9.98
C LYS A 763 14.39 6.36 9.56
N VAL A 764 14.45 5.13 9.09
CA VAL A 764 15.68 4.50 8.61
C VAL A 764 15.52 4.02 7.17
N VAL A 765 16.49 4.35 6.32
CA VAL A 765 16.55 3.86 4.94
C VAL A 765 17.89 3.19 4.69
N PHE A 766 17.84 1.98 4.15
CA PHE A 766 18.97 1.29 3.54
C PHE A 766 18.86 1.45 2.02
N LEU A 767 19.87 2.02 1.37
CA LEU A 767 20.00 2.07 -0.09
C LEU A 767 21.16 1.14 -0.48
N ILE A 768 20.81 -0.01 -1.06
CA ILE A 768 21.74 -1.10 -1.34
C ILE A 768 22.17 -1.16 -2.80
N GLY A 769 23.29 -1.83 -3.08
CA GLY A 769 23.79 -2.03 -4.43
C GLY A 769 24.17 -0.74 -5.14
N MET A 770 24.79 0.21 -4.43
CA MET A 770 25.33 1.46 -4.97
C MET A 770 26.60 1.19 -5.82
N ASN A 771 26.43 0.51 -6.95
CA ASN A 771 27.48 0.11 -7.87
C ASN A 771 27.21 0.57 -9.30
N GLU A 772 28.26 0.81 -10.09
CA GLU A 772 28.12 1.06 -11.54
C GLU A 772 27.43 -0.13 -12.22
N GLY A 773 26.47 0.16 -13.08
CA GLY A 773 25.65 -0.83 -13.76
C GLY A 773 24.46 -1.35 -12.94
N ILE A 774 24.39 -1.02 -11.64
CA ILE A 774 23.22 -1.23 -10.77
C ILE A 774 22.50 0.09 -10.55
N LEU A 775 23.15 1.06 -9.89
CA LEU A 775 22.66 2.41 -9.67
C LEU A 775 23.85 3.38 -9.82
N PRO A 776 24.03 4.01 -11.00
CA PRO A 776 23.13 4.01 -12.14
C PRO A 776 23.05 2.65 -12.86
N SER A 777 21.88 2.33 -13.41
CA SER A 777 21.69 1.12 -14.21
C SER A 777 22.48 1.17 -15.53
N MET A 778 22.90 0.02 -16.07
CA MET A 778 23.62 -0.05 -17.37
C MET A 778 22.88 0.64 -18.54
N ARG A 779 21.55 0.69 -18.49
CA ARG A 779 20.76 1.41 -19.51
C ARG A 779 20.71 2.91 -19.25
N GLY A 780 20.74 3.30 -17.98
CA GLY A 780 20.77 4.69 -17.57
C GLY A 780 22.08 5.41 -17.93
N THR A 781 23.15 4.68 -18.23
CA THR A 781 24.45 5.27 -18.60
C THR A 781 24.63 5.47 -20.11
N VAL A 782 23.62 5.17 -20.93
CA VAL A 782 23.73 5.20 -22.40
C VAL A 782 23.77 6.63 -22.94
N ASP A 783 23.02 7.54 -22.32
CA ASP A 783 22.95 8.94 -22.71
C ASP A 783 22.85 9.86 -21.48
N PRO A 784 23.21 11.16 -21.62
CA PRO A 784 23.24 12.09 -20.50
C PRO A 784 21.88 12.30 -19.82
N GLU A 785 20.78 12.26 -20.55
CA GLU A 785 19.44 12.50 -19.99
C GLU A 785 18.98 11.32 -19.13
N SER A 786 19.21 10.10 -19.60
CA SER A 786 18.97 8.87 -18.84
C SER A 786 19.83 8.79 -17.58
N LEU A 787 21.07 9.30 -17.63
CA LEU A 787 21.96 9.32 -16.46
C LEU A 787 21.44 10.30 -15.41
N GLU A 788 20.97 11.45 -15.85
CA GLU A 788 20.38 12.47 -14.99
C GLU A 788 19.05 11.98 -14.37
N GLU A 789 18.29 11.11 -15.05
CA GLU A 789 17.15 10.42 -14.45
C GLU A 789 17.57 9.43 -13.35
N GLU A 790 18.64 8.64 -13.56
CA GLU A 790 19.19 7.77 -12.50
C GLU A 790 19.73 8.57 -11.31
N ARG A 791 20.28 9.76 -11.57
CA ARG A 791 20.74 10.70 -10.53
C ARG A 791 19.56 11.20 -9.68
N ARG A 792 18.46 11.61 -10.32
CA ARG A 792 17.20 11.96 -9.65
C ARG A 792 16.61 10.78 -8.86
N LEU A 793 16.71 9.56 -9.37
CA LEU A 793 16.31 8.36 -8.62
C LEU A 793 17.14 8.20 -7.34
N CYS A 794 18.46 8.36 -7.42
CA CYS A 794 19.34 8.33 -6.25
C CYS A 794 18.97 9.43 -5.23
N TYR A 795 18.75 10.65 -5.72
CA TYR A 795 18.26 11.77 -4.91
C TYR A 795 16.94 11.44 -4.18
N VAL A 796 15.95 10.88 -4.89
CA VAL A 796 14.67 10.46 -4.31
C VAL A 796 14.88 9.41 -3.21
N ALA A 797 15.75 8.43 -3.43
CA ALA A 797 16.02 7.35 -2.48
C ALA A 797 16.61 7.87 -1.16
N ILE A 798 17.64 8.72 -1.24
CA ILE A 798 18.33 9.30 -0.08
C ILE A 798 17.37 10.14 0.76
N THR A 799 16.52 10.92 0.09
CA THR A 799 15.60 11.86 0.73
C THR A 799 14.35 11.21 1.32
N ARG A 800 14.24 9.87 1.26
CA ARG A 800 13.22 9.10 2.00
C ARG A 800 13.56 8.95 3.49
N ALA A 801 14.83 9.16 3.87
CA ALA A 801 15.31 8.99 5.23
C ALA A 801 15.00 10.20 6.12
N LEU A 802 14.33 9.97 7.25
CA LEU A 802 14.01 11.01 8.24
C LEU A 802 15.05 11.14 9.36
N GLN A 803 15.86 10.10 9.61
CA GLN A 803 16.83 10.08 10.72
C GLN A 803 18.15 9.42 10.33
N GLU A 804 18.09 8.19 9.80
CA GLU A 804 19.30 7.42 9.46
C GLU A 804 19.28 6.92 8.01
N LEU A 805 20.41 7.11 7.32
CA LEU A 805 20.66 6.64 5.97
C LEU A 805 21.86 5.68 5.97
N TYR A 806 21.64 4.49 5.45
CA TYR A 806 22.66 3.46 5.25
C TYR A 806 22.86 3.26 3.76
N LEU A 807 24.07 3.49 3.27
CA LEU A 807 24.47 3.27 1.89
C LEU A 807 25.38 2.05 1.83
N SER A 808 25.16 1.13 0.91
CA SER A 808 26.07 0.00 0.71
C SER A 808 26.38 -0.27 -0.75
N TYR A 809 27.60 -0.73 -1.00
CA TYR A 809 28.08 -1.14 -2.32
C TYR A 809 28.98 -2.38 -2.22
N LEU A 810 29.05 -3.12 -3.31
CA LEU A 810 29.77 -4.38 -3.42
C LEU A 810 31.20 -4.17 -3.97
N LYS A 811 32.19 -4.91 -3.45
CA LYS A 811 33.51 -5.07 -4.10
C LYS A 811 33.45 -6.06 -5.26
N TYR A 812 32.73 -7.16 -5.05
CA TYR A 812 32.56 -8.22 -6.03
C TYR A 812 31.09 -8.55 -6.22
N ARG A 813 30.69 -8.78 -7.48
CA ARG A 813 29.38 -9.30 -7.85
C ARG A 813 29.57 -10.56 -8.68
N TYR A 814 28.99 -11.69 -8.25
CA TYR A 814 29.23 -13.01 -8.86
C TYR A 814 30.73 -13.30 -9.13
N ARG A 815 31.59 -13.02 -8.13
CA ARG A 815 33.06 -13.15 -8.18
C ARG A 815 33.79 -12.25 -9.18
N LYS A 816 33.11 -11.29 -9.81
CA LYS A 816 33.73 -10.27 -10.66
C LYS A 816 33.83 -8.95 -9.91
N PRO A 817 34.95 -8.22 -10.01
CA PRO A 817 35.04 -6.90 -9.42
C PRO A 817 34.00 -5.97 -10.05
N ILE A 818 33.37 -5.13 -9.24
CA ILE A 818 32.38 -4.16 -9.69
C ILE A 818 32.71 -2.77 -9.10
N PRO A 819 32.68 -1.68 -9.89
CA PRO A 819 33.01 -0.37 -9.36
C PRO A 819 31.93 0.13 -8.39
N PRO A 820 32.29 0.96 -7.39
CA PRO A 820 31.31 1.74 -6.65
C PRO A 820 30.58 2.70 -7.58
N SER A 821 29.34 3.05 -7.24
CA SER A 821 28.55 4.03 -7.99
C SER A 821 29.25 5.38 -8.04
N ARG A 822 29.26 6.03 -9.21
CA ARG A 822 29.68 7.44 -9.33
C ARG A 822 28.93 8.38 -8.40
N PHE A 823 27.67 8.08 -8.06
CA PHE A 823 26.88 8.89 -7.14
C PHE A 823 27.45 8.88 -5.72
N LEU A 824 28.12 7.79 -5.30
CA LEU A 824 28.87 7.80 -4.03
C LEU A 824 30.03 8.79 -4.09
N LEU A 825 30.77 8.81 -5.19
CA LEU A 825 31.91 9.72 -5.34
C LEU A 825 31.45 11.18 -5.30
N GLU A 826 30.42 11.52 -6.08
CA GLU A 826 29.87 12.88 -6.11
C GLU A 826 29.36 13.36 -4.75
N MET A 827 28.72 12.47 -3.98
CA MET A 827 28.23 12.76 -2.63
C MET A 827 29.32 13.07 -1.61
N PHE A 828 30.50 12.46 -1.75
CA PHE A 828 31.57 12.53 -0.74
C PHE A 828 32.85 13.24 -1.24
N GLN A 829 32.85 13.78 -2.46
CA GLN A 829 33.94 14.60 -3.01
C GLN A 829 33.78 16.11 -2.76
N ARG A 830 32.56 16.57 -2.47
CA ARG A 830 32.25 17.93 -2.04
C ARG A 830 32.02 17.95 -0.53
#